data_AF-A0A075HJX9-F1
#
_entry.id   AF-A0A075HJX9-F1
#
_cell.length_a   1.000
_cell.length_b   1.000
_cell.length_c   1.000
_cell.angle_alpha   90.00
_cell.angle_beta   90.00
_cell.angle_gamma   90.00
#
_symmetry.space_group_name_H-M   'P 1'
#
loop_
_entity.id
_entity.type
_entity.pdbx_description
1 polymer ?
#
loop_
_entity_poly.entity_id
_entity_poly.type
_entity_poly.pdbx_seq_one_letter_code
_entity_poly.pdbx_strand_id
1 'polypeptide(L)'
;MITSVELGNFLSHKKSEINFDNGVTVFIGENGSGKSSVIDGITYSLFGETTRGNKENLLRDGENQAYTKTSFTINGQNFTAIKKIQKKGSGEHKLLGHSGEPVAIRSEEVKDEIQRLIELDYHTLQIASIVPQGQLTDITDPSKTTKLRDLIDKVMGAEHFSTTAKKIDEGIAAFRLHLSEQYKYTDADISRLGEEIRDAKQAKINSSNDLGKFEMKQKDAEFARDETLKEIDKLKESESKKKVLTEKQNSIWQAARNEIVRLGREKDENSALVEKCEPCFEIIKEKPNIDELLTKEKSQKEELGTEISKITETLGEYKNKKDIVKRIEFTDGECPICHSKDIELDPNYQTDHINAELKTLENKKLKLDAQIAKLETSISKLEDNKDDIIVAENTLENFSINSEVQLTERKNDIQSYKNQQDRLEEFTDSHNMAGLVECIPNIKESLSEIETLQEEISGYRPEMYAKLVDVEKEQSNTLEEINQKIGESRSSLKISEEHIVKHEPILKEMKLAETYIAKLSTIKDEIFSTNSVTFSGLRNFTIQSISDNASQYLEKLRTSVRHVKLNSDGKSINIQCETITGSRPIKNLSGGEQVCVALAIRLGMADLMVKSPLKVMILDEPTASLDRAHCEKFVDIIQDLTQHMNQNQNFQLIIITHDEEIWDAAQISTLYKFENDKKETVITRISHQ
;
A
#
# COMPACT_ATOMS: atom_id res chain seq x y z
N MET A 1 5.40 -54.05 -40.87
CA MET A 1 5.23 -55.34 -41.58
C MET A 1 3.97 -56.00 -41.10
N ILE A 2 3.19 -56.60 -41.99
CA ILE A 2 2.04 -57.42 -41.62
C ILE A 2 2.56 -58.84 -41.37
N THR A 3 2.14 -59.47 -40.27
CA THR A 3 2.58 -60.83 -39.90
C THR A 3 1.49 -61.87 -40.14
N SER A 4 0.23 -61.52 -39.89
CA SER A 4 -0.90 -62.40 -40.19
C SER A 4 -2.22 -61.66 -40.36
N VAL A 5 -3.13 -62.25 -41.12
CA VAL A 5 -4.50 -61.78 -41.32
C VAL A 5 -5.46 -62.95 -41.13
N GLU A 6 -6.46 -62.75 -40.29
CA GLU A 6 -7.52 -63.70 -40.00
C GLU A 6 -8.88 -63.08 -40.37
N LEU A 7 -9.65 -63.77 -41.20
CA LEU A 7 -10.97 -63.35 -41.69
C LEU A 7 -12.00 -64.41 -41.31
N GLY A 8 -13.05 -63.99 -40.60
CA GLY A 8 -14.17 -64.86 -40.24
C GLY A 8 -15.48 -64.30 -40.76
N ASN A 9 -16.22 -65.10 -41.52
CA ASN A 9 -17.50 -64.75 -42.15
C ASN A 9 -17.48 -63.40 -42.91
N PHE A 10 -16.32 -63.05 -43.48
CA PHE A 10 -16.08 -61.78 -44.15
C PHE A 10 -16.06 -62.00 -45.66
N LEU A 11 -16.99 -61.38 -46.39
CA LEU A 11 -17.18 -61.58 -47.84
C LEU A 11 -17.25 -63.08 -48.21
N SER A 12 -16.38 -63.58 -49.10
CA SER A 12 -16.33 -64.99 -49.49
C SER A 12 -15.57 -65.91 -48.52
N HIS A 13 -14.99 -65.36 -47.44
CA HIS A 13 -14.20 -66.10 -46.46
C HIS A 13 -15.09 -66.56 -45.29
N LYS A 14 -15.21 -67.87 -45.09
CA LYS A 14 -15.89 -68.44 -43.91
C LYS A 14 -14.95 -68.39 -42.71
N LYS A 15 -13.75 -68.94 -42.87
CA LYS A 15 -12.63 -68.79 -41.97
C LYS A 15 -11.34 -68.94 -42.76
N SER A 16 -10.54 -67.88 -42.81
CA SER A 16 -9.25 -67.88 -43.51
C SER A 16 -8.20 -67.25 -42.63
N GLU A 17 -7.01 -67.85 -42.59
CA GLU A 17 -5.85 -67.34 -41.89
C GLU A 17 -4.66 -67.37 -42.85
N ILE A 18 -4.02 -66.22 -43.02
CA ILE A 18 -2.90 -66.03 -43.94
C ILE A 18 -1.74 -65.48 -43.11
N ASN A 19 -0.59 -66.14 -43.20
CA ASN A 19 0.64 -65.70 -42.55
C ASN A 19 1.53 -65.08 -43.61
N PHE A 20 2.13 -63.94 -43.29
CA PHE A 20 2.98 -63.24 -44.22
C PHE A 20 4.43 -63.32 -43.76
N ASP A 21 5.30 -63.67 -44.70
CA ASP A 21 6.74 -63.65 -44.50
C ASP A 21 7.34 -62.33 -45.02
N ASN A 22 8.64 -62.15 -44.80
CA ASN A 22 9.39 -61.06 -45.43
C ASN A 22 9.56 -61.33 -46.93
N GLY A 23 9.73 -60.27 -47.73
CA GLY A 23 9.90 -60.38 -49.18
C GLY A 23 8.59 -60.38 -49.95
N VAL A 24 8.50 -61.20 -51.01
CA VAL A 24 7.36 -61.18 -51.95
C VAL A 24 6.36 -62.27 -51.58
N THR A 25 5.14 -61.86 -51.30
CA THR A 25 3.96 -62.73 -51.18
C THR A 25 3.06 -62.52 -52.40
N VAL A 26 2.72 -63.58 -53.13
CA VAL A 26 1.84 -63.50 -54.30
C VAL A 26 0.55 -64.25 -54.05
N PHE A 27 -0.58 -63.61 -54.34
CA PHE A 27 -1.92 -64.23 -54.32
C PHE A 27 -2.38 -64.48 -55.75
N ILE A 28 -2.57 -65.75 -56.12
CA ILE A 28 -3.03 -66.18 -57.44
C ILE A 28 -4.41 -66.84 -57.36
N GLY A 29 -5.20 -66.75 -58.43
CA GLY A 29 -6.50 -67.42 -58.54
C GLY A 29 -7.47 -66.66 -59.45
N GLU A 30 -8.62 -67.24 -59.76
CA GLU A 30 -9.60 -66.62 -60.65
C GLU A 30 -10.23 -65.35 -60.06
N ASN A 31 -10.89 -64.55 -60.91
CA ASN A 31 -11.67 -63.39 -60.46
C ASN A 31 -12.83 -63.84 -59.56
N GLY A 32 -13.01 -63.15 -58.43
CA GLY A 32 -14.05 -63.50 -57.45
C GLY A 32 -13.68 -64.66 -56.51
N SER A 33 -12.43 -65.15 -56.52
CA SER A 33 -11.98 -66.18 -55.56
C SER A 33 -11.73 -65.66 -54.13
N GLY A 34 -11.76 -64.35 -53.91
CA GLY A 34 -11.59 -63.72 -52.59
C GLY A 34 -10.21 -63.07 -52.35
N LYS A 35 -9.34 -62.98 -53.36
CA LYS A 35 -7.99 -62.39 -53.18
C LYS A 35 -8.02 -60.96 -52.62
N SER A 36 -8.72 -60.04 -53.28
CA SER A 36 -8.82 -58.63 -52.85
C SER A 36 -9.55 -58.47 -51.52
N SER A 37 -10.41 -59.44 -51.13
CA SER A 37 -11.07 -59.46 -49.83
C SER A 37 -10.09 -59.56 -48.65
N VAL A 38 -8.87 -60.06 -48.89
CA VAL A 38 -7.79 -60.05 -47.89
C VAL A 38 -7.27 -58.63 -47.63
N ILE A 39 -7.08 -57.84 -48.69
CA ILE A 39 -6.68 -56.42 -48.58
C ILE A 39 -7.78 -55.62 -47.88
N ASP A 40 -9.04 -55.87 -48.24
CA ASP A 40 -10.18 -55.27 -47.56
C ASP A 40 -10.18 -55.63 -46.07
N GLY A 41 -9.86 -56.87 -45.72
CA GLY A 41 -9.76 -57.29 -44.32
C GLY A 41 -8.65 -56.57 -43.53
N ILE A 42 -7.47 -56.42 -44.14
CA ILE A 42 -6.34 -55.66 -43.58
C ILE A 42 -6.76 -54.22 -43.32
N THR A 43 -7.17 -53.52 -44.39
CA THR A 43 -7.54 -52.09 -44.33
C THR A 43 -8.70 -51.85 -43.37
N TYR A 44 -9.67 -52.76 -43.33
CA TYR A 44 -10.82 -52.67 -42.43
C TYR A 44 -10.44 -52.84 -40.96
N SER A 45 -9.56 -53.79 -40.64
CA SER A 45 -9.10 -53.95 -39.25
C SER A 45 -8.26 -52.76 -38.76
N LEU A 46 -7.43 -52.18 -39.64
CA LEU A 46 -6.52 -51.09 -39.28
C LEU A 46 -7.23 -49.74 -39.22
N PHE A 47 -7.98 -49.37 -40.26
CA PHE A 47 -8.55 -48.03 -40.43
C PHE A 47 -10.06 -48.00 -40.34
N GLY A 48 -10.69 -49.16 -40.39
CA GLY A 48 -12.14 -49.26 -40.41
C GLY A 48 -12.80 -48.96 -41.75
N GLU A 49 -12.01 -48.79 -42.79
CA GLU A 49 -12.40 -48.50 -44.17
C GLU A 49 -11.97 -49.67 -45.06
N THR A 50 -12.62 -49.86 -46.21
CA THR A 50 -12.23 -50.89 -47.19
C THR A 50 -11.78 -50.23 -48.49
N THR A 51 -11.11 -50.98 -49.37
CA THR A 51 -10.71 -50.48 -50.68
C THR A 51 -11.91 -50.29 -51.63
N ARG A 52 -13.04 -50.92 -51.30
CA ARG A 52 -14.34 -50.81 -52.01
C ARG A 52 -15.20 -49.64 -51.53
N GLY A 53 -14.80 -48.96 -50.45
CA GLY A 53 -15.55 -47.87 -49.83
C GLY A 53 -16.54 -48.31 -48.73
N ASN A 54 -17.31 -47.36 -48.22
CA ASN A 54 -18.09 -47.52 -46.96
C ASN A 54 -19.49 -48.14 -47.12
N LYS A 55 -19.92 -48.51 -48.33
CA LYS A 55 -21.32 -48.87 -48.64
C LYS A 55 -21.57 -50.34 -48.97
N GLU A 56 -20.55 -51.20 -48.92
CA GLU A 56 -20.73 -52.62 -49.28
C GLU A 56 -21.08 -53.50 -48.07
N ASN A 57 -21.90 -54.53 -48.31
CA ASN A 57 -22.22 -55.53 -47.30
C ASN A 57 -21.01 -56.47 -47.10
N LEU A 58 -20.22 -56.20 -46.06
CA LEU A 58 -19.00 -56.95 -45.75
C LEU A 58 -19.28 -58.30 -45.05
N LEU A 59 -20.51 -58.53 -44.57
CA LEU A 59 -20.91 -59.81 -44.00
C LEU A 59 -21.15 -60.83 -45.13
N ARG A 60 -20.63 -62.04 -44.93
CA ARG A 60 -20.98 -63.20 -45.76
C ARG A 60 -22.49 -63.47 -45.72
N ASP A 61 -23.04 -63.85 -46.88
CA ASP A 61 -24.47 -64.17 -47.00
C ASP A 61 -24.90 -65.26 -46.01
N GLY A 62 -25.97 -65.00 -45.27
CA GLY A 62 -26.54 -65.91 -44.26
C GLY A 62 -25.94 -65.75 -42.86
N GLU A 63 -24.84 -65.03 -42.70
CA GLU A 63 -24.16 -64.84 -41.41
C GLU A 63 -24.67 -63.59 -40.67
N ASN A 64 -24.58 -63.63 -39.33
CA ASN A 64 -25.02 -62.52 -38.47
C ASN A 64 -23.87 -61.70 -37.90
N GLN A 65 -22.64 -62.20 -38.00
CA GLN A 65 -21.43 -61.56 -37.51
C GLN A 65 -20.25 -61.88 -38.42
N ALA A 66 -19.33 -60.94 -38.55
CA ALA A 66 -18.06 -61.09 -39.26
C ALA A 66 -16.93 -60.43 -38.47
N TYR A 67 -15.69 -60.87 -38.66
CA TYR A 67 -14.54 -60.21 -38.09
C TYR A 67 -13.33 -60.23 -39.02
N THR A 68 -12.49 -59.22 -38.87
CA THR A 68 -11.17 -59.14 -39.46
C THR A 68 -10.17 -58.87 -38.36
N LYS A 69 -9.04 -59.56 -38.40
CA LYS A 69 -7.96 -59.43 -37.43
C LYS A 69 -6.63 -59.40 -38.16
N THR A 70 -5.86 -58.34 -37.95
CA THR A 70 -4.54 -58.18 -38.56
C THR A 70 -3.50 -58.01 -37.48
N SER A 71 -2.49 -58.88 -37.51
CA SER A 71 -1.31 -58.80 -36.67
C SER A 71 -0.18 -58.16 -37.47
N PHE A 72 0.54 -57.21 -36.88
CA PHE A 72 1.59 -56.46 -37.56
C PHE A 72 2.65 -55.95 -36.59
N THR A 73 3.83 -55.62 -37.11
CA THR A 73 4.98 -55.12 -36.36
C THR A 73 5.40 -53.75 -36.88
N ILE A 74 5.56 -52.78 -35.98
CA ILE A 74 6.09 -51.43 -36.24
C ILE A 74 7.22 -51.15 -35.25
N ASN A 75 8.38 -50.70 -35.74
CA ASN A 75 9.56 -50.38 -34.92
C ASN A 75 9.96 -51.50 -33.92
N GLY A 76 9.76 -52.77 -34.30
CA GLY A 76 10.05 -53.94 -33.48
C GLY A 76 8.98 -54.31 -32.43
N GLN A 77 7.90 -53.54 -32.33
CA GLN A 77 6.76 -53.82 -31.44
C GLN A 77 5.62 -54.48 -32.19
N ASN A 78 5.00 -55.50 -31.59
CA ASN A 78 3.88 -56.24 -32.19
C ASN A 78 2.54 -55.67 -31.74
N PHE A 79 1.61 -55.57 -32.69
CA PHE A 79 0.25 -55.09 -32.47
C PHE A 79 -0.75 -56.03 -33.14
N THR A 80 -1.99 -56.00 -32.66
CA THR A 80 -3.11 -56.73 -33.28
C THR A 80 -4.33 -55.82 -33.37
N ALA A 81 -4.76 -55.52 -34.59
CA ALA A 81 -5.99 -54.77 -34.85
C ALA A 81 -7.14 -55.75 -35.13
N ILE A 82 -8.28 -55.56 -34.47
CA ILE A 82 -9.46 -56.41 -34.59
C ILE A 82 -10.67 -55.53 -34.88
N LYS A 83 -11.41 -55.84 -35.94
CA LYS A 83 -12.71 -55.20 -36.23
C LYS A 83 -13.79 -56.25 -36.42
N LYS A 84 -14.89 -56.13 -35.67
CA LYS A 84 -16.07 -57.01 -35.76
C LYS A 84 -17.29 -56.25 -36.21
N ILE A 85 -18.05 -56.87 -37.09
CA ILE A 85 -19.33 -56.38 -37.61
C ILE A 85 -20.42 -57.34 -37.15
N GLN A 86 -21.57 -56.80 -36.74
CA GLN A 86 -22.74 -57.59 -36.37
C GLN A 86 -23.99 -57.02 -37.02
N LYS A 87 -24.89 -57.88 -37.46
CA LYS A 87 -26.18 -57.49 -38.08
C LYS A 87 -27.14 -56.85 -37.09
N LYS A 88 -27.04 -57.22 -35.81
CA LYS A 88 -27.77 -56.65 -34.68
C LYS A 88 -26.80 -56.43 -33.53
N GLY A 89 -26.78 -55.23 -32.95
CA GLY A 89 -25.84 -54.83 -31.89
C GLY A 89 -24.74 -53.90 -32.38
N SER A 90 -23.89 -53.43 -31.46
CA SER A 90 -22.71 -52.65 -31.80
C SER A 90 -21.57 -53.56 -32.27
N GLY A 91 -20.89 -53.16 -33.35
CA GLY A 91 -19.61 -53.75 -33.73
C GLY A 91 -18.52 -53.50 -32.68
N GLU A 92 -17.32 -53.98 -32.96
CA GLU A 92 -16.14 -53.82 -32.09
C GLU A 92 -14.96 -53.37 -32.95
N HIS A 93 -14.15 -52.43 -32.47
CA HIS A 93 -12.88 -52.06 -33.11
C HIS A 93 -11.83 -51.86 -32.01
N LYS A 94 -10.80 -52.69 -32.01
CA LYS A 94 -9.76 -52.72 -30.97
C LYS A 94 -8.37 -52.79 -31.58
N LEU A 95 -7.44 -52.12 -30.92
CA LEU A 95 -6.01 -52.26 -31.13
C LEU A 95 -5.38 -52.80 -29.85
N LEU A 96 -4.66 -53.91 -29.96
CA LEU A 96 -3.97 -54.58 -28.86
C LEU A 96 -2.46 -54.45 -29.04
N GLY A 97 -1.74 -54.30 -27.94
CA GLY A 97 -0.28 -54.27 -27.89
C GLY A 97 0.34 -55.66 -27.79
N HIS A 98 1.64 -55.72 -27.50
CA HIS A 98 2.45 -56.95 -27.58
C HIS A 98 1.98 -58.06 -26.63
N SER A 99 1.47 -57.71 -25.44
CA SER A 99 0.98 -58.67 -24.44
C SER A 99 -0.54 -58.87 -24.49
N GLY A 100 -1.23 -58.31 -25.49
CA GLY A 100 -2.69 -58.38 -25.64
C GLY A 100 -3.47 -57.32 -24.85
N GLU A 101 -2.77 -56.36 -24.26
CA GLU A 101 -3.34 -55.20 -23.58
C GLU A 101 -4.02 -54.25 -24.58
N PRO A 102 -5.18 -53.65 -24.24
CA PRO A 102 -5.86 -52.71 -25.13
C PRO A 102 -5.10 -51.38 -25.20
N VAL A 103 -4.65 -51.03 -26.40
CA VAL A 103 -4.08 -49.70 -26.72
C VAL A 103 -5.23 -48.73 -27.05
N ALA A 104 -6.22 -49.18 -27.81
CA ALA A 104 -7.42 -48.42 -28.14
C ALA A 104 -8.62 -49.36 -28.34
N ILE A 105 -9.83 -48.91 -27.98
CA ILE A 105 -11.05 -49.74 -28.01
C ILE A 105 -12.25 -49.11 -28.71
N ARG A 106 -12.10 -47.89 -29.22
CA ARG A 106 -13.10 -47.20 -30.04
C ARG A 106 -12.57 -46.99 -31.45
N SER A 107 -13.45 -46.99 -32.44
CA SER A 107 -13.04 -46.92 -33.85
C SER A 107 -12.20 -45.67 -34.18
N GLU A 108 -12.58 -44.50 -33.68
CA GLU A 108 -11.81 -43.26 -33.90
C GLU A 108 -10.46 -43.32 -33.18
N GLU A 109 -10.43 -43.77 -31.92
CA GLU A 109 -9.19 -43.93 -31.14
C GLU A 109 -8.22 -44.93 -31.82
N VAL A 110 -8.74 -46.03 -32.37
CA VAL A 110 -7.94 -47.00 -33.13
C VAL A 110 -7.38 -46.36 -34.39
N LYS A 111 -8.21 -45.64 -35.16
CA LYS A 111 -7.78 -44.97 -36.39
C LYS A 111 -6.68 -43.94 -36.11
N ASP A 112 -6.87 -43.10 -35.10
CA ASP A 112 -5.89 -42.08 -34.68
C ASP A 112 -4.57 -42.72 -34.23
N GLU A 113 -4.66 -43.79 -33.44
CA GLU A 113 -3.47 -44.49 -32.93
C GLU A 113 -2.70 -45.20 -34.05
N ILE A 114 -3.39 -45.86 -34.98
CA ILE A 114 -2.76 -46.45 -36.17
C ILE A 114 -2.11 -45.38 -37.03
N GLN A 115 -2.78 -44.24 -37.25
CA GLN A 115 -2.20 -43.11 -38.00
C GLN A 115 -0.96 -42.55 -37.30
N ARG A 116 -0.96 -42.47 -35.97
CA ARG A 116 0.20 -42.04 -35.16
C ARG A 116 1.37 -43.03 -35.26
N LEU A 117 1.10 -44.33 -35.28
CA LEU A 117 2.12 -45.37 -35.38
C LEU A 117 2.74 -45.48 -36.79
N ILE A 118 1.93 -45.29 -37.83
CA ILE A 118 2.36 -45.42 -39.24
C ILE A 118 2.82 -44.07 -39.82
N GLU A 119 2.48 -42.95 -39.17
CA GLU A 119 2.73 -41.56 -39.62
C GLU A 119 2.02 -41.22 -40.96
N LEU A 120 1.05 -42.04 -41.37
CA LEU A 120 0.28 -41.89 -42.60
C LEU A 120 -1.20 -42.17 -42.34
N ASP A 121 -2.06 -41.31 -42.87
CA ASP A 121 -3.50 -41.55 -42.90
C ASP A 121 -3.87 -42.58 -43.98
N TYR A 122 -5.09 -43.12 -43.88
CA TYR A 122 -5.59 -44.15 -44.80
C TYR A 122 -5.51 -43.73 -46.29
N HIS A 123 -5.90 -42.50 -46.62
CA HIS A 123 -5.89 -42.03 -48.01
C HIS A 123 -4.47 -41.88 -48.56
N THR A 124 -3.53 -41.44 -47.72
CA THR A 124 -2.12 -41.34 -48.07
C THR A 124 -1.54 -42.75 -48.27
N LEU A 125 -1.91 -43.70 -47.42
CA LEU A 125 -1.53 -45.11 -47.53
C LEU A 125 -2.04 -45.75 -48.83
N GLN A 126 -3.27 -45.42 -49.27
CA GLN A 126 -3.84 -45.90 -50.53
C GLN A 126 -3.07 -45.42 -51.77
N ILE A 127 -2.45 -44.25 -51.70
CA ILE A 127 -1.65 -43.70 -52.81
C ILE A 127 -0.24 -44.29 -52.79
N ALA A 128 0.34 -44.39 -51.58
CA ALA A 128 1.72 -44.78 -51.33
C ALA A 128 2.00 -46.27 -51.48
N SER A 129 1.15 -47.10 -50.87
CA SER A 129 1.50 -48.46 -50.48
C SER A 129 0.42 -49.48 -50.82
N ILE A 130 -0.86 -49.22 -50.51
CA ILE A 130 -1.96 -50.15 -50.79
C ILE A 130 -2.70 -49.67 -52.02
N VAL A 131 -2.43 -50.28 -53.17
CA VAL A 131 -3.01 -49.88 -54.46
C VAL A 131 -4.13 -50.86 -54.84
N PRO A 132 -5.41 -50.44 -54.78
CA PRO A 132 -6.52 -51.28 -55.20
C PRO A 132 -6.54 -51.53 -56.71
N GLN A 133 -7.34 -52.53 -57.12
CA GLN A 133 -7.53 -52.85 -58.52
C GLN A 133 -7.98 -51.62 -59.32
N GLY A 134 -7.31 -51.37 -60.45
CA GLY A 134 -7.62 -50.25 -61.35
C GLY A 134 -7.16 -48.86 -60.87
N GLN A 135 -6.57 -48.74 -59.67
CA GLN A 135 -6.07 -47.48 -59.11
C GLN A 135 -4.56 -47.30 -59.31
N LEU A 136 -3.91 -48.15 -60.12
CA LEU A 136 -2.48 -48.04 -60.36
C LEU A 136 -2.11 -46.70 -61.02
N THR A 137 -2.93 -46.07 -61.86
CA THR A 137 -2.58 -44.77 -62.44
C THR A 137 -2.87 -43.57 -61.53
N ASP A 138 -3.49 -43.77 -60.36
CA ASP A 138 -3.95 -42.69 -59.48
C ASP A 138 -2.84 -41.77 -58.96
N ILE A 139 -1.63 -42.31 -58.71
CA ILE A 139 -0.49 -41.50 -58.26
C ILE A 139 -0.06 -40.46 -59.31
N THR A 140 -0.47 -40.66 -60.56
CA THR A 140 -0.14 -39.80 -61.70
C THR A 140 -1.32 -38.96 -62.20
N ASP A 141 -2.50 -39.11 -61.59
CA ASP A 141 -3.68 -38.33 -61.89
C ASP A 141 -3.46 -36.87 -61.45
N PRO A 142 -3.58 -35.87 -62.34
CA PRO A 142 -3.46 -34.45 -62.00
C PRO A 142 -4.33 -33.99 -60.82
N SER A 143 -5.48 -34.63 -60.58
CA SER A 143 -6.37 -34.33 -59.44
C SER A 143 -5.82 -34.80 -58.09
N LYS A 144 -4.85 -35.73 -58.10
CA LYS A 144 -4.26 -36.37 -56.91
C LYS A 144 -2.80 -35.95 -56.69
N THR A 145 -2.20 -35.14 -57.55
CA THR A 145 -0.80 -34.70 -57.43
C THR A 145 -0.52 -33.82 -56.20
N THR A 146 -1.54 -33.16 -55.64
CA THR A 146 -1.45 -32.51 -54.32
C THR A 146 -1.21 -33.53 -53.22
N LYS A 147 -1.93 -34.66 -53.24
CA LYS A 147 -1.74 -35.75 -52.29
C LYS A 147 -0.39 -36.44 -52.48
N LEU A 148 0.10 -36.53 -53.71
CA LEU A 148 1.47 -36.98 -53.99
C LEU A 148 2.50 -36.05 -53.35
N ARG A 149 2.33 -34.73 -53.44
CA ARG A 149 3.20 -33.76 -52.76
C ARG A 149 3.17 -33.98 -51.25
N ASP A 150 1.98 -34.07 -50.66
CA ASP A 150 1.81 -34.27 -49.21
C ASP A 150 2.47 -35.58 -48.75
N LEU A 151 2.37 -36.65 -49.55
CA LEU A 151 3.05 -37.91 -49.31
C LEU A 151 4.57 -37.75 -49.34
N ILE A 152 5.13 -37.02 -50.32
CA ILE A 152 6.57 -36.73 -50.39
C ILE A 152 7.02 -35.94 -49.16
N ASP A 153 6.25 -34.94 -48.74
CA ASP A 153 6.53 -34.15 -47.54
C ASP A 153 6.54 -35.04 -46.28
N LYS A 154 5.59 -35.97 -46.15
CA LYS A 154 5.54 -36.93 -45.04
C LYS A 154 6.70 -37.93 -45.05
N VAL A 155 7.02 -38.53 -46.21
CA VAL A 155 8.15 -39.48 -46.36
C VAL A 155 9.49 -38.81 -46.05
N MET A 156 9.62 -37.52 -46.34
CA MET A 156 10.79 -36.72 -46.01
C MET A 156 10.89 -36.37 -44.49
N GLY A 157 9.82 -36.59 -43.72
CA GLY A 157 9.78 -36.29 -42.29
C GLY A 157 9.37 -34.85 -41.96
N ALA A 158 8.50 -34.23 -42.75
CA ALA A 158 8.02 -32.86 -42.50
C ALA A 158 7.39 -32.65 -41.12
N GLU A 159 6.81 -33.70 -40.54
CA GLU A 159 6.25 -33.67 -39.20
C GLU A 159 7.33 -33.40 -38.13
N HIS A 160 8.54 -33.93 -38.31
CA HIS A 160 9.66 -33.67 -37.40
C HIS A 160 10.13 -32.22 -37.46
N PHE A 161 10.15 -31.61 -38.64
CA PHE A 161 10.46 -30.19 -38.84
C PHE A 161 9.45 -29.31 -38.09
N SER A 162 8.16 -29.50 -38.38
CA SER A 162 7.06 -28.78 -37.72
C SER A 162 7.07 -28.96 -36.19
N THR A 163 7.24 -30.20 -35.71
CA THR A 163 7.30 -30.51 -34.28
C THR A 163 8.50 -29.86 -33.61
N THR A 164 9.67 -29.87 -34.26
CA THR A 164 10.88 -29.25 -33.72
C THR A 164 10.73 -27.73 -33.66
N ALA A 165 10.18 -27.11 -34.71
CA ALA A 165 9.90 -25.67 -34.71
C ALA A 165 8.96 -25.27 -33.56
N LYS A 166 7.89 -26.04 -33.33
CA LYS A 166 6.98 -25.83 -32.20
C LYS A 166 7.68 -25.98 -30.85
N LYS A 167 8.53 -27.00 -30.67
CA LYS A 167 9.31 -27.19 -29.44
C LYS A 167 10.28 -26.03 -29.18
N ILE A 168 10.86 -25.45 -30.22
CA ILE A 168 11.70 -24.25 -30.08
C ILE A 168 10.86 -23.07 -29.57
N ASP A 169 9.67 -22.84 -30.13
CA ASP A 169 8.75 -21.78 -29.67
C ASP A 169 8.32 -21.99 -28.20
N GLU A 170 7.98 -23.23 -27.82
CA GLU A 170 7.68 -23.60 -26.44
C GLU A 170 8.88 -23.34 -25.51
N GLY A 171 10.10 -23.66 -25.96
CA GLY A 171 11.34 -23.40 -25.23
C GLY A 171 11.63 -21.90 -25.05
N ILE A 172 11.44 -21.09 -26.09
CA ILE A 172 11.58 -19.62 -26.02
C ILE A 172 10.56 -19.05 -25.03
N ALA A 173 9.29 -19.51 -25.09
CA ALA A 173 8.25 -19.06 -24.18
C ALA A 173 8.57 -19.42 -22.71
N ALA A 174 9.03 -20.65 -22.46
CA ALA A 174 9.45 -21.09 -21.13
C ALA A 174 10.66 -20.29 -20.62
N PHE A 175 11.64 -19.99 -21.49
CA PHE A 175 12.80 -19.17 -21.13
C PHE A 175 12.39 -17.74 -20.77
N ARG A 176 11.50 -17.11 -21.53
CA ARG A 176 10.95 -15.78 -21.21
C ARG A 176 10.18 -15.76 -19.88
N LEU A 177 9.42 -16.82 -19.59
CA LEU A 177 8.74 -16.97 -18.31
C LEU A 177 9.74 -17.01 -17.15
N HIS A 178 10.81 -17.80 -17.29
CA HIS A 178 11.88 -17.87 -16.30
C HIS A 178 12.55 -16.50 -16.05
N LEU A 179 12.86 -15.74 -17.10
CA LEU A 179 13.42 -14.39 -16.98
C LEU A 179 12.46 -13.45 -16.22
N SER A 180 11.17 -13.51 -16.55
CA SER A 180 10.12 -12.73 -15.89
C SER A 180 9.99 -13.08 -14.40
N GLU A 181 10.07 -14.36 -14.04
CA GLU A 181 10.00 -14.79 -12.63
C GLU A 181 11.22 -14.33 -11.83
N GLN A 182 12.43 -14.53 -12.38
CA GLN A 182 13.69 -14.24 -11.71
C GLN A 182 13.98 -12.73 -11.63
N TYR A 183 13.75 -12.00 -12.72
CA TYR A 183 14.17 -10.60 -12.85
C TYR A 183 13.01 -9.61 -12.89
N LYS A 184 11.76 -10.04 -13.14
CA LYS A 184 10.60 -9.17 -13.46
C LYS A 184 10.69 -8.44 -14.81
N TYR A 185 11.66 -8.83 -15.64
CA TYR A 185 11.90 -8.27 -16.98
C TYR A 185 12.14 -9.40 -17.98
N THR A 186 11.94 -9.11 -19.25
CA THR A 186 12.20 -9.99 -20.39
C THR A 186 13.08 -9.30 -21.43
N ASP A 187 13.45 -10.00 -22.50
CA ASP A 187 14.15 -9.44 -23.65
C ASP A 187 13.38 -8.26 -24.30
N ALA A 188 12.05 -8.26 -24.21
CA ALA A 188 11.23 -7.16 -24.72
C ALA A 188 11.36 -5.85 -23.91
N ASP A 189 11.86 -5.92 -22.67
CA ASP A 189 11.94 -4.76 -21.77
C ASP A 189 13.27 -3.99 -21.85
N ILE A 190 14.21 -4.41 -22.71
CA ILE A 190 15.56 -3.82 -22.81
C ILE A 190 15.51 -2.30 -22.98
N SER A 191 14.63 -1.79 -23.85
CA SER A 191 14.49 -0.35 -24.09
C SER A 191 14.00 0.39 -22.85
N ARG A 192 12.96 -0.13 -22.19
CA ARG A 192 12.39 0.47 -20.97
C ARG A 192 13.42 0.49 -19.83
N LEU A 193 14.07 -0.64 -19.59
CA LEU A 193 15.12 -0.78 -18.58
C LEU A 193 16.32 0.14 -18.89
N GLY A 194 16.65 0.30 -20.18
CA GLY A 194 17.68 1.22 -20.64
C GLY A 194 17.36 2.68 -20.32
N GLU A 195 16.11 3.12 -20.55
CA GLU A 195 15.67 4.47 -20.17
C GLU A 195 15.65 4.67 -18.65
N GLU A 196 15.12 3.71 -17.88
CA GLU A 196 15.11 3.78 -16.40
C GLU A 196 16.54 3.96 -15.82
N ILE A 197 17.53 3.27 -16.38
CA ILE A 197 18.94 3.43 -15.98
C ILE A 197 19.50 4.78 -16.42
N ARG A 198 19.14 5.25 -17.61
CA ARG A 198 19.58 6.55 -18.14
C ARG A 198 19.09 7.69 -17.25
N ASP A 199 17.82 7.66 -16.88
CA ASP A 199 17.20 8.65 -16.00
C ASP A 199 17.85 8.65 -14.61
N ALA A 200 18.09 7.46 -14.04
CA ALA A 200 18.81 7.34 -12.76
C ALA A 200 20.24 7.89 -12.85
N LYS A 201 20.95 7.65 -13.96
CA LYS A 201 22.29 8.24 -14.19
C LYS A 201 22.23 9.76 -14.28
N GLN A 202 21.23 10.31 -14.96
CA GLN A 202 21.07 11.76 -15.06
C GLN A 202 20.71 12.39 -13.70
N ALA A 203 19.80 11.76 -12.95
CA ALA A 203 19.45 12.18 -11.58
C ALA A 203 20.67 12.16 -10.66
N LYS A 204 21.50 11.11 -10.73
CA LYS A 204 22.77 11.02 -10.00
C LYS A 204 23.69 12.20 -10.31
N ILE A 205 23.88 12.54 -11.60
CA ILE A 205 24.73 13.67 -12.01
C ILE A 205 24.18 14.98 -11.44
N ASN A 206 22.87 15.22 -11.58
CA ASN A 206 22.23 16.44 -11.10
C ASN A 206 22.36 16.58 -9.57
N SER A 207 22.00 15.53 -8.82
CA SER A 207 22.11 15.53 -7.35
C SER A 207 23.56 15.63 -6.87
N SER A 208 24.54 15.08 -7.60
CA SER A 208 25.96 15.25 -7.28
C SER A 208 26.42 16.70 -7.45
N ASN A 209 25.98 17.37 -8.51
CA ASN A 209 26.31 18.77 -8.76
C ASN A 209 25.67 19.68 -7.71
N ASP A 210 24.41 19.42 -7.35
CA ASP A 210 23.70 20.21 -6.34
C ASP A 210 24.27 19.99 -4.95
N LEU A 211 24.65 18.76 -4.60
CA LEU A 211 25.35 18.45 -3.36
C LEU A 211 26.64 19.29 -3.23
N GLY A 212 27.48 19.30 -4.26
CA GLY A 212 28.72 20.09 -4.24
C GLY A 212 28.48 21.60 -4.09
N LYS A 213 27.43 22.14 -4.73
CA LYS A 213 27.04 23.55 -4.57
C LYS A 213 26.57 23.85 -3.15
N PHE A 214 25.75 23.00 -2.54
CA PHE A 214 25.23 23.22 -1.20
C PHE A 214 26.30 23.01 -0.12
N GLU A 215 27.20 22.04 -0.28
CA GLU A 215 28.34 21.86 0.63
C GLU A 215 29.29 23.06 0.64
N MET A 216 29.48 23.73 -0.51
CA MET A 216 30.23 24.98 -0.57
C MET A 216 29.50 26.11 0.18
N LYS A 217 28.20 26.28 -0.07
CA LYS A 217 27.37 27.27 0.65
C LYS A 217 27.31 27.01 2.16
N GLN A 218 27.31 25.75 2.58
CA GLN A 218 27.32 25.36 3.98
C GLN A 218 28.58 25.88 4.67
N LYS A 219 29.76 25.67 4.06
CA LYS A 219 31.04 26.16 4.61
C LYS A 219 31.06 27.68 4.74
N ASP A 220 30.55 28.39 3.73
CA ASP A 220 30.50 29.86 3.76
C ASP A 220 29.54 30.36 4.87
N ALA A 221 28.38 29.71 5.03
CA ALA A 221 27.39 30.05 6.05
C ALA A 221 27.87 29.71 7.48
N GLU A 222 28.51 28.55 7.67
CA GLU A 222 29.14 28.15 8.94
C GLU A 222 30.20 29.16 9.36
N PHE A 223 31.07 29.55 8.42
CA PHE A 223 32.10 30.56 8.68
C PHE A 223 31.50 31.91 9.11
N ALA A 224 30.47 32.39 8.40
CA ALA A 224 29.82 33.66 8.72
C ALA A 224 29.14 33.64 10.11
N ARG A 225 28.45 32.53 10.45
CA ARG A 225 27.83 32.33 11.76
C ARG A 225 28.87 32.27 12.87
N ASP A 226 29.94 31.51 12.67
CA ASP A 226 30.98 31.35 13.68
C ASP A 226 31.71 32.68 13.96
N GLU A 227 31.90 33.55 12.95
CA GLU A 227 32.41 34.91 13.15
C GLU A 227 31.43 35.77 13.97
N THR A 228 30.12 35.68 13.70
CA THR A 228 29.10 36.43 14.45
C THR A 228 29.01 35.94 15.91
N LEU A 229 29.09 34.63 16.14
CA LEU A 229 29.12 34.03 17.48
C LEU A 229 30.33 34.52 18.30
N LYS A 230 31.51 34.65 17.69
CA LYS A 230 32.69 35.22 18.36
C LYS A 230 32.46 36.66 18.82
N GLU A 231 31.78 37.48 18.01
CA GLU A 231 31.44 38.86 18.39
C GLU A 231 30.38 38.91 19.49
N ILE A 232 29.38 38.02 19.47
CA ILE A 232 28.40 37.87 20.56
C ILE A 232 29.08 37.49 21.87
N ASP A 233 29.99 36.51 21.85
CA ASP A 233 30.69 36.05 23.06
C ASP A 233 31.55 37.15 23.69
N LYS A 234 32.19 38.01 22.89
CA LYS A 234 32.93 39.19 23.40
C LYS A 234 32.04 40.17 24.18
N LEU A 235 30.77 40.28 23.79
CA LEU A 235 29.81 41.23 24.37
C LEU A 235 28.92 40.62 25.46
N LYS A 236 28.93 39.29 25.58
CA LYS A 236 28.06 38.52 26.50
C LYS A 236 28.31 38.87 27.97
N GLU A 237 29.56 39.08 28.35
CA GLU A 237 29.92 39.51 29.71
C GLU A 237 29.30 40.89 30.01
N SER A 238 29.46 41.85 29.09
CA SER A 238 28.87 43.19 29.23
C SER A 238 27.34 43.17 29.30
N GLU A 239 26.67 42.31 28.52
CA GLU A 239 25.22 42.10 28.60
C GLU A 239 24.79 41.53 29.96
N SER A 240 25.53 40.57 30.50
CA SER A 240 25.25 40.01 31.83
C SER A 240 25.37 41.06 32.93
N LYS A 241 26.41 41.89 32.88
CA LYS A 241 26.62 43.01 33.81
C LYS A 241 25.51 44.05 33.67
N LYS A 242 25.05 44.34 32.45
CA LYS A 242 23.92 45.25 32.21
C LYS A 242 22.62 44.75 32.85
N LYS A 243 22.32 43.45 32.77
CA LYS A 243 21.14 42.86 33.43
C LYS A 243 21.22 42.99 34.95
N VAL A 244 22.37 42.64 35.53
CA VAL A 244 22.61 42.80 36.98
C VAL A 244 22.47 44.27 37.42
N LEU A 245 23.01 45.21 36.63
CA LEU A 245 22.83 46.64 36.87
C LEU A 245 21.35 47.03 36.90
N THR A 246 20.57 46.61 35.91
CA THR A 246 19.13 46.93 35.84
C THR A 246 18.35 46.31 37.00
N GLU A 247 18.67 45.08 37.41
CA GLU A 247 18.06 44.44 38.58
C GLU A 247 18.38 45.19 39.87
N LYS A 248 19.64 45.59 40.09
CA LYS A 248 20.04 46.40 41.25
C LYS A 248 19.36 47.77 41.26
N GLN A 249 19.30 48.44 40.12
CA GLN A 249 18.60 49.72 39.99
C GLN A 249 17.12 49.59 40.36
N ASN A 250 16.43 48.56 39.85
CA ASN A 250 15.04 48.29 40.18
C ASN A 250 14.85 47.97 41.67
N SER A 251 15.78 47.23 42.30
CA SER A 251 15.73 46.92 43.72
C SER A 251 15.82 48.17 44.61
N ILE A 252 16.66 49.15 44.25
CA ILE A 252 16.76 50.40 45.01
C ILE A 252 15.48 51.23 44.85
N TRP A 253 14.94 51.31 43.63
CA TRP A 253 13.66 52.01 43.41
C TRP A 253 12.50 51.36 44.15
N GLN A 254 12.49 50.04 44.28
CA GLN A 254 11.53 49.32 45.11
C GLN A 254 11.72 49.62 46.60
N ALA A 255 12.96 49.67 47.09
CA ALA A 255 13.24 50.05 48.47
C ALA A 255 12.75 51.47 48.79
N ALA A 256 12.97 52.44 47.88
CA ALA A 256 12.47 53.81 48.00
C ALA A 256 10.93 53.86 48.08
N ARG A 257 10.25 53.16 47.18
CA ARG A 257 8.77 53.09 47.18
C ARG A 257 8.22 52.46 48.46
N ASN A 258 8.84 51.40 48.95
CA ASN A 258 8.43 50.75 50.20
C ASN A 258 8.59 51.70 51.40
N GLU A 259 9.68 52.48 51.43
CA GLU A 259 9.92 53.44 52.51
C GLU A 259 8.94 54.62 52.47
N ILE A 260 8.59 55.12 51.28
CA ILE A 260 7.53 56.13 51.12
C ILE A 260 6.20 55.62 51.70
N VAL A 261 5.82 54.38 51.38
CA VAL A 261 4.59 53.77 51.91
C VAL A 261 4.66 53.60 53.44
N ARG A 262 5.80 53.18 53.98
CA ARG A 262 6.00 53.04 55.44
C ARG A 262 5.83 54.37 56.16
N LEU A 263 6.49 55.43 55.67
CA LEU A 263 6.43 56.77 56.24
C LEU A 263 5.02 57.38 56.13
N GLY A 264 4.33 57.19 55.00
CA GLY A 264 2.94 57.60 54.82
C GLY A 264 2.01 56.96 55.85
N ARG A 265 2.18 55.65 56.10
CA ARG A 265 1.41 54.93 57.11
C ARG A 265 1.67 55.44 58.54
N GLU A 266 2.93 55.62 58.92
CA GLU A 266 3.28 56.11 60.28
C GLU A 266 2.81 57.55 60.51
N LYS A 267 2.80 58.37 59.46
CA LYS A 267 2.23 59.72 59.48
C LYS A 267 0.72 59.69 59.68
N ASP A 268 0.00 58.87 58.92
CA ASP A 268 -1.46 58.77 59.01
C ASP A 268 -1.92 58.21 60.37
N GLU A 269 -1.23 57.19 60.89
CA GLU A 269 -1.48 56.60 62.22
C GLU A 269 -1.29 57.63 63.34
N ASN A 270 -0.19 58.41 63.30
CA ASN A 270 0.03 59.48 64.29
C ASN A 270 -0.94 60.65 64.11
N SER A 271 -1.33 61.01 62.88
CA SER A 271 -2.30 62.08 62.62
C SER A 271 -3.67 61.74 63.20
N ALA A 272 -4.16 60.50 63.00
CA ALA A 272 -5.43 60.04 63.54
C ALA A 272 -5.44 59.99 65.08
N LEU A 273 -4.28 59.70 65.68
CA LEU A 273 -4.09 59.71 67.13
C LEU A 273 -4.12 61.15 67.69
N VAL A 274 -3.42 62.10 67.04
CA VAL A 274 -3.41 63.52 67.44
C VAL A 274 -4.81 64.14 67.33
N GLU A 275 -5.52 63.91 66.23
CA GLU A 275 -6.87 64.45 65.98
C GLU A 275 -7.88 64.04 67.07
N LYS A 276 -7.77 62.81 67.59
CA LYS A 276 -8.67 62.30 68.64
C LYS A 276 -8.30 62.75 70.05
N CYS A 277 -7.01 62.92 70.34
CA CYS A 277 -6.53 63.20 71.69
C CYS A 277 -6.42 64.69 72.01
N GLU A 278 -6.17 65.54 71.01
CA GLU A 278 -6.00 66.99 71.20
C GLU A 278 -7.22 67.68 71.84
N PRO A 279 -8.48 67.40 71.41
CA PRO A 279 -9.66 67.99 72.05
C PRO A 279 -9.84 67.56 73.51
N CYS A 280 -9.35 66.37 73.88
CA CYS A 280 -9.54 65.80 75.21
C CYS A 280 -8.79 66.59 76.31
N PHE A 281 -7.63 67.17 75.99
CA PHE A 281 -6.86 67.96 76.96
C PHE A 281 -7.54 69.30 77.31
N GLU A 282 -8.23 69.92 76.36
CA GLU A 282 -9.01 71.14 76.61
C GLU A 282 -10.22 70.86 77.51
N ILE A 283 -10.87 69.71 77.35
CA ILE A 283 -12.00 69.28 78.19
C ILE A 283 -11.55 69.00 79.63
N ILE A 284 -10.40 68.34 79.82
CA ILE A 284 -9.89 67.97 81.16
C ILE A 284 -9.40 69.20 81.96
N LYS A 285 -8.94 70.27 81.31
CA LYS A 285 -8.50 71.52 82.00
C LYS A 285 -9.61 72.14 82.86
N GLU A 286 -10.88 71.95 82.50
CA GLU A 286 -12.04 72.47 83.25
C GLU A 286 -12.43 71.60 84.47
N LYS A 287 -11.84 70.41 84.63
CA LYS A 287 -12.16 69.46 85.72
C LYS A 287 -12.08 70.05 87.13
N PRO A 288 -11.00 70.76 87.53
CA PRO A 288 -10.89 71.31 88.89
C PRO A 288 -11.97 72.36 89.17
N ASN A 289 -12.27 73.18 88.16
CA ASN A 289 -13.25 74.26 88.23
C ASN A 289 -14.68 73.71 88.34
N ILE A 290 -15.01 72.69 87.54
CA ILE A 290 -16.32 72.03 87.56
C ILE A 290 -16.54 71.30 88.89
N ASP A 291 -15.57 70.52 89.38
CA ASP A 291 -15.71 69.80 90.66
C ASP A 291 -15.86 70.78 91.84
N GLU A 292 -15.09 71.87 91.87
CA GLU A 292 -15.18 72.89 92.92
C GLU A 292 -16.55 73.60 92.91
N LEU A 293 -17.04 74.00 91.73
CA LEU A 293 -18.37 74.61 91.57
C LEU A 293 -19.50 73.64 91.95
N LEU A 294 -19.40 72.36 91.57
CA LEU A 294 -20.36 71.32 91.94
C LEU A 294 -20.45 71.12 93.45
N THR A 295 -19.30 71.06 94.15
CA THR A 295 -19.29 70.98 95.61
C THR A 295 -19.86 72.22 96.28
N LYS A 296 -19.51 73.41 95.76
CA LYS A 296 -19.98 74.69 96.30
C LYS A 296 -21.49 74.85 96.14
N GLU A 297 -22.04 74.62 94.95
CA GLU A 297 -23.47 74.75 94.70
C GLU A 297 -24.31 73.69 95.44
N LYS A 298 -23.80 72.45 95.56
CA LYS A 298 -24.45 71.42 96.40
C LYS A 298 -24.50 71.81 97.87
N SER A 299 -23.41 72.38 98.41
CA SER A 299 -23.39 72.86 99.81
C SER A 299 -24.33 74.05 100.05
N GLN A 300 -24.38 75.02 99.12
CA GLN A 300 -25.29 76.16 99.21
C GLN A 300 -26.76 75.72 99.15
N LYS A 301 -27.07 74.70 98.32
CA LYS A 301 -28.41 74.12 98.26
C LYS A 301 -28.80 73.50 99.61
N GLU A 302 -27.90 72.78 100.27
CA GLU A 302 -28.15 72.21 101.61
C GLU A 302 -28.34 73.30 102.68
N GLU A 303 -27.49 74.32 102.71
CA GLU A 303 -27.62 75.44 103.65
C GLU A 303 -28.96 76.16 103.50
N LEU A 304 -29.33 76.55 102.28
CA LEU A 304 -30.62 77.19 102.00
C LEU A 304 -31.80 76.27 102.37
N GLY A 305 -31.68 74.95 102.14
CA GLY A 305 -32.68 73.97 102.55
C GLY A 305 -32.90 73.91 104.07
N THR A 306 -31.82 74.01 104.85
CA THR A 306 -31.91 74.09 106.33
C THR A 306 -32.52 75.42 106.80
N GLU A 307 -32.24 76.52 106.12
CA GLU A 307 -32.77 77.85 106.44
C GLU A 307 -34.29 77.94 106.15
N ILE A 308 -34.74 77.38 105.02
CA ILE A 308 -36.17 77.25 104.70
C ILE A 308 -36.90 76.40 105.74
N SER A 309 -36.27 75.32 106.23
CA SER A 309 -36.85 74.48 107.29
C SER A 309 -37.08 75.28 108.58
N LYS A 310 -36.09 76.07 109.02
CA LYS A 310 -36.20 76.94 110.20
C LYS A 310 -37.30 78.00 110.06
N ILE A 311 -37.37 78.67 108.90
CA ILE A 311 -38.41 79.68 108.62
C ILE A 311 -39.79 79.05 108.59
N THR A 312 -39.91 77.82 108.09
CA THR A 312 -41.19 77.10 108.04
C THR A 312 -41.67 76.75 109.46
N GLU A 313 -40.77 76.40 110.36
CA GLU A 313 -41.06 76.16 111.78
C GLU A 313 -41.53 77.44 112.47
N THR A 314 -40.83 78.57 112.28
CA THR A 314 -41.22 79.88 112.86
C THR A 314 -42.54 80.42 112.28
N LEU A 315 -42.79 80.18 110.99
CA LEU A 315 -44.09 80.48 110.37
C LEU A 315 -45.23 79.72 111.05
N GLY A 316 -44.99 78.47 111.45
CA GLY A 316 -45.94 77.67 112.24
C GLY A 316 -46.24 78.30 113.60
N GLU A 317 -45.21 78.75 114.31
CA GLU A 317 -45.36 79.41 115.63
C GLU A 317 -46.19 80.71 115.55
N TYR A 318 -45.89 81.59 114.59
CA TYR A 318 -46.62 82.85 114.45
C TYR A 318 -48.05 82.67 113.95
N LYS A 319 -48.32 81.63 113.13
CA LYS A 319 -49.70 81.27 112.75
C LYS A 319 -50.51 80.84 113.98
N ASN A 320 -49.91 80.06 114.87
CA ASN A 320 -50.54 79.71 116.15
C ASN A 320 -50.78 80.94 117.04
N LYS A 321 -49.81 81.86 117.15
CA LYS A 321 -50.00 83.11 117.91
C LYS A 321 -51.15 83.97 117.36
N LYS A 322 -51.26 84.08 116.03
CA LYS A 322 -52.34 84.82 115.36
C LYS A 322 -53.73 84.30 115.72
N ASP A 323 -53.87 82.97 115.82
CA ASP A 323 -55.12 82.33 116.19
C ASP A 323 -55.49 82.54 117.66
N ILE A 324 -54.49 82.73 118.54
CA ILE A 324 -54.70 83.05 119.96
C ILE A 324 -55.18 84.50 120.14
N VAL A 325 -54.53 85.48 119.49
CA VAL A 325 -54.88 86.90 119.62
C VAL A 325 -56.29 87.22 119.16
N LYS A 326 -56.74 86.57 118.07
CA LYS A 326 -58.13 86.72 117.58
C LYS A 326 -59.20 86.36 118.61
N ARG A 327 -58.88 85.58 119.64
CA ARG A 327 -59.84 85.15 120.67
C ARG A 327 -59.94 86.10 121.86
N ILE A 328 -59.06 87.10 121.97
CA ILE A 328 -58.99 88.04 123.11
C ILE A 328 -59.21 89.46 122.55
N GLU A 329 -60.45 89.93 122.45
CA GLU A 329 -60.74 91.29 121.97
C GLU A 329 -60.63 92.33 123.09
N PHE A 330 -59.69 93.27 122.94
CA PHE A 330 -59.54 94.46 123.78
C PHE A 330 -60.21 95.66 123.07
N THR A 331 -61.37 96.12 123.56
CA THR A 331 -62.01 97.36 123.12
C THR A 331 -61.76 98.48 124.13
N ASP A 332 -61.16 99.58 123.68
CA ASP A 332 -61.01 100.86 124.38
C ASP A 332 -60.22 100.87 125.69
N GLY A 333 -59.07 100.20 125.69
CA GLY A 333 -57.94 100.56 126.55
C GLY A 333 -58.15 100.39 128.06
N GLU A 334 -59.27 99.80 128.48
CA GLU A 334 -59.48 99.36 129.85
C GLU A 334 -59.28 97.85 129.95
N CYS A 335 -58.47 97.41 130.91
CA CYS A 335 -58.42 96.00 131.27
C CYS A 335 -59.81 95.54 131.70
N PRO A 336 -60.43 94.53 131.05
CA PRO A 336 -61.78 94.09 131.39
C PRO A 336 -61.88 93.44 132.78
N ILE A 337 -60.74 93.18 133.45
CA ILE A 337 -60.69 92.59 134.78
C ILE A 337 -60.42 93.63 135.88
N CYS A 338 -59.57 94.63 135.64
CA CYS A 338 -59.10 95.54 136.71
C CYS A 338 -59.16 97.05 136.42
N HIS A 339 -59.64 97.48 135.25
CA HIS A 339 -59.87 98.90 134.89
C HIS A 339 -58.68 99.87 135.08
N SER A 340 -57.44 99.38 135.02
CA SER A 340 -56.25 100.25 134.98
C SER A 340 -56.02 100.83 133.58
N LYS A 341 -55.71 102.14 133.50
CA LYS A 341 -55.62 102.94 132.26
C LYS A 341 -54.26 102.97 131.55
N ASP A 342 -53.26 102.25 132.05
CA ASP A 342 -51.98 102.09 131.36
C ASP A 342 -51.60 100.60 131.35
N ILE A 343 -51.84 99.95 130.22
CA ILE A 343 -51.31 98.62 129.93
C ILE A 343 -50.60 98.70 128.58
N GLU A 344 -49.28 98.54 128.62
CA GLU A 344 -48.51 98.20 127.43
C GLU A 344 -48.75 96.71 127.11
N LEU A 345 -49.49 96.45 126.03
CA LEU A 345 -49.69 95.09 125.51
C LEU A 345 -48.38 94.58 124.90
N ASP A 346 -47.93 93.41 125.37
CA ASP A 346 -46.77 92.71 124.82
C ASP A 346 -46.90 92.55 123.30
N PRO A 347 -45.85 92.89 122.50
CA PRO A 347 -45.86 92.76 121.04
C PRO A 347 -46.29 91.39 120.53
N ASN A 348 -46.10 90.32 121.31
CA ASN A 348 -46.52 88.96 120.97
C ASN A 348 -48.04 88.75 120.90
N TYR A 349 -48.84 89.70 121.40
CA TYR A 349 -50.30 89.64 121.38
C TYR A 349 -50.93 90.78 120.56
N GLN A 350 -50.14 91.51 119.77
CA GLN A 350 -50.62 92.57 118.88
C GLN A 350 -50.84 92.04 117.45
N THR A 351 -52.09 92.13 116.96
CA THR A 351 -52.52 91.56 115.67
C THR A 351 -51.72 92.11 114.48
N ASP A 352 -51.40 93.41 114.48
CA ASP A 352 -50.67 94.04 113.39
C ASP A 352 -49.21 93.57 113.32
N HIS A 353 -48.57 93.38 114.48
CA HIS A 353 -47.20 92.87 114.55
C HIS A 353 -47.11 91.42 114.06
N ILE A 354 -48.04 90.55 114.48
CA ILE A 354 -48.05 89.14 114.05
C ILE A 354 -48.30 89.02 112.53
N ASN A 355 -49.22 89.83 111.98
CA ASN A 355 -49.49 89.82 110.55
C ASN A 355 -48.32 90.37 109.72
N ALA A 356 -47.63 91.40 110.23
CA ALA A 356 -46.42 91.90 109.61
C ALA A 356 -45.35 90.80 109.55
N GLU A 357 -45.14 90.06 110.65
CA GLU A 357 -44.11 89.02 110.69
C GLU A 357 -44.42 87.75 109.92
N LEU A 358 -45.70 87.36 109.81
CA LEU A 358 -46.05 86.29 108.87
C LEU A 358 -45.75 86.69 107.42
N LYS A 359 -46.03 87.94 107.04
CA LYS A 359 -45.81 88.42 105.68
C LYS A 359 -44.33 88.58 105.35
N THR A 360 -43.49 88.98 106.31
CA THR A 360 -42.04 89.05 106.11
C THR A 360 -41.43 87.65 106.00
N LEU A 361 -41.85 86.70 106.84
CA LEU A 361 -41.36 85.32 106.81
C LEU A 361 -41.82 84.55 105.54
N GLU A 362 -43.07 84.70 105.10
CA GLU A 362 -43.55 84.07 103.85
C GLU A 362 -42.80 84.61 102.62
N ASN A 363 -42.54 85.92 102.56
CA ASN A 363 -41.73 86.51 101.49
C ASN A 363 -40.25 86.07 101.54
N LYS A 364 -39.68 85.86 102.73
CA LYS A 364 -38.34 85.30 102.87
C LYS A 364 -38.29 83.87 102.32
N LYS A 365 -39.25 83.02 102.69
CA LYS A 365 -39.32 81.64 102.18
C LYS A 365 -39.41 81.56 100.66
N LEU A 366 -40.32 82.31 100.04
CA LEU A 366 -40.46 82.36 98.57
C LEU A 366 -39.16 82.78 97.85
N LYS A 367 -38.39 83.71 98.42
CA LYS A 367 -37.11 84.12 97.84
C LYS A 367 -36.06 83.01 97.93
N LEU A 368 -36.03 82.25 99.02
CA LEU A 368 -35.10 81.15 99.20
C LEU A 368 -35.45 79.95 98.31
N ASP A 369 -36.73 79.60 98.18
CA ASP A 369 -37.21 78.54 97.26
C ASP A 369 -36.80 78.84 95.80
N ALA A 370 -36.93 80.10 95.36
CA ALA A 370 -36.49 80.53 94.03
C ALA A 370 -34.96 80.46 93.83
N GLN A 371 -34.17 80.57 94.89
CA GLN A 371 -32.71 80.41 94.82
C GLN A 371 -32.31 78.94 94.68
N ILE A 372 -32.98 78.02 95.40
CA ILE A 372 -32.74 76.58 95.28
C ILE A 372 -33.00 76.08 93.85
N ALA A 373 -34.12 76.48 93.24
CA ALA A 373 -34.44 76.05 91.87
C ALA A 373 -33.37 76.48 90.84
N LYS A 374 -32.77 77.67 91.01
CA LYS A 374 -31.65 78.11 90.17
C LYS A 374 -30.40 77.26 90.36
N LEU A 375 -30.07 76.93 91.61
CA LEU A 375 -28.93 76.05 91.92
C LEU A 375 -29.12 74.66 91.33
N GLU A 376 -30.32 74.08 91.37
CA GLU A 376 -30.60 72.77 90.76
C GLU A 376 -30.34 72.74 89.25
N THR A 377 -30.68 73.82 88.55
CA THR A 377 -30.47 73.89 87.10
C THR A 377 -28.98 74.05 86.75
N SER A 378 -28.22 74.70 87.62
CA SER A 378 -26.78 74.90 87.47
C SER A 378 -26.01 73.59 87.76
N ILE A 379 -26.38 72.88 88.83
CA ILE A 379 -25.83 71.56 89.19
C ILE A 379 -25.99 70.55 88.05
N SER A 380 -27.18 70.46 87.43
CA SER A 380 -27.41 69.51 86.32
C SER A 380 -26.48 69.76 85.12
N LYS A 381 -26.21 71.02 84.76
CA LYS A 381 -25.27 71.35 83.67
C LYS A 381 -23.83 71.00 84.02
N LEU A 382 -23.45 71.18 85.29
CA LEU A 382 -22.13 70.81 85.76
C LEU A 382 -21.93 69.28 85.80
N GLU A 383 -23.00 68.51 86.02
CA GLU A 383 -22.98 67.04 85.94
C GLU A 383 -22.80 66.54 84.50
N ASP A 384 -23.49 67.14 83.51
CA ASP A 384 -23.28 66.80 82.08
C ASP A 384 -21.84 67.06 81.64
N ASN A 385 -21.26 68.21 82.01
CA ASN A 385 -19.86 68.52 81.69
C ASN A 385 -18.86 67.54 82.36
N LYS A 386 -19.24 66.92 83.48
CA LYS A 386 -18.41 65.92 84.17
C LYS A 386 -18.38 64.59 83.42
N ASP A 387 -19.47 64.21 82.77
CA ASP A 387 -19.52 63.03 81.91
C ASP A 387 -18.64 63.20 80.67
N ASP A 388 -18.61 64.40 80.07
CA ASP A 388 -17.71 64.73 78.95
C ASP A 388 -16.22 64.60 79.36
N ILE A 389 -15.86 64.98 80.59
CA ILE A 389 -14.52 64.79 81.14
C ILE A 389 -14.16 63.29 81.25
N ILE A 390 -15.09 62.44 81.67
CA ILE A 390 -14.87 60.99 81.78
C ILE A 390 -14.61 60.37 80.39
N VAL A 391 -15.33 60.82 79.35
CA VAL A 391 -15.12 60.37 77.97
C VAL A 391 -13.74 60.80 77.45
N ALA A 392 -13.32 62.02 77.77
CA ALA A 392 -12.00 62.54 77.42
C ALA A 392 -10.87 61.75 78.09
N GLU A 393 -11.00 61.40 79.39
CA GLU A 393 -10.01 60.60 80.12
C GLU A 393 -9.85 59.19 79.53
N ASN A 394 -10.96 58.51 79.22
CA ASN A 394 -10.93 57.18 78.60
C ASN A 394 -10.30 57.21 77.19
N THR A 395 -10.51 58.28 76.43
CA THR A 395 -9.91 58.42 75.09
C THR A 395 -8.39 58.54 75.18
N LEU A 396 -7.88 59.35 76.11
CA LEU A 396 -6.43 59.49 76.35
C LEU A 396 -5.78 58.19 76.83
N GLU A 397 -6.45 57.44 77.71
CA GLU A 397 -5.98 56.16 78.22
C GLU A 397 -5.89 55.11 77.10
N ASN A 398 -6.91 55.02 76.21
CA ASN A 398 -6.91 54.12 75.07
C ASN A 398 -5.75 54.37 74.09
N PHE A 399 -5.32 55.62 73.94
CA PHE A 399 -4.16 55.98 73.10
C PHE A 399 -2.85 56.05 73.89
N SER A 400 -2.85 55.71 75.19
CA SER A 400 -1.68 55.77 76.08
C SER A 400 -0.99 57.15 76.10
N ILE A 401 -1.77 58.24 75.99
CA ILE A 401 -1.26 59.62 76.03
C ILE A 401 -1.58 60.22 77.39
N ASN A 402 -0.55 60.47 78.19
CA ASN A 402 -0.68 60.94 79.56
C ASN A 402 -0.32 62.42 79.72
N SER A 403 0.19 63.07 78.67
CA SER A 403 0.55 64.49 78.72
C SER A 403 0.48 65.18 77.35
N GLU A 404 0.29 66.50 77.39
CA GLU A 404 0.31 67.40 76.23
C GLU A 404 1.71 67.41 75.55
N VAL A 405 2.76 67.09 76.31
CA VAL A 405 4.14 66.95 75.80
C VAL A 405 4.25 65.75 74.85
N GLN A 406 3.67 64.61 75.19
CA GLN A 406 3.67 63.42 74.33
C GLN A 406 2.91 63.68 73.01
N LEU A 407 1.83 64.47 73.05
CA LEU A 407 1.11 64.91 71.87
C LEU A 407 1.95 65.83 70.98
N THR A 408 2.75 66.71 71.59
CA THR A 408 3.66 67.61 70.88
C THR A 408 4.80 66.84 70.21
N GLU A 409 5.34 65.81 70.88
CA GLU A 409 6.30 64.87 70.29
C GLU A 409 5.70 64.15 69.07
N ARG A 410 4.46 63.66 69.15
CA ARG A 410 3.77 63.04 68.01
C ARG A 410 3.53 64.02 66.86
N LYS A 411 3.23 65.29 67.13
CA LYS A 411 3.12 66.34 66.10
C LYS A 411 4.47 66.59 65.40
N ASN A 412 5.56 66.59 66.16
CA ASN A 412 6.90 66.70 65.61
C ASN A 412 7.27 65.48 64.77
N ASP A 413 6.90 64.27 65.20
CA ASP A 413 7.07 63.03 64.43
C ASP A 413 6.31 63.09 63.09
N ILE A 414 5.04 63.54 63.09
CA ILE A 414 4.24 63.73 61.86
C ILE A 414 4.94 64.66 60.88
N GLN A 415 5.44 65.81 61.37
CA GLN A 415 6.15 66.77 60.52
C GLN A 415 7.49 66.20 60.02
N SER A 416 8.19 65.43 60.85
CA SER A 416 9.43 64.73 60.49
C SER A 416 9.17 63.69 59.39
N TYR A 417 8.18 62.82 59.56
CA TYR A 417 7.80 61.81 58.56
C TYR A 417 7.34 62.45 57.26
N LYS A 418 6.56 63.54 57.32
CA LYS A 418 6.14 64.30 56.13
C LYS A 418 7.35 64.88 55.38
N ASN A 419 8.28 65.52 56.08
CA ASN A 419 9.48 66.08 55.45
C ASN A 419 10.38 64.99 54.82
N GLN A 420 10.48 63.82 55.46
CA GLN A 420 11.24 62.68 54.91
C GLN A 420 10.54 62.07 53.69
N GLN A 421 9.20 61.94 53.74
CA GLN A 421 8.39 61.45 52.63
C GLN A 421 8.47 62.38 51.42
N ASP A 422 8.28 63.69 51.61
CA ASP A 422 8.34 64.69 50.54
C ASP A 422 9.71 64.68 49.83
N ARG A 423 10.81 64.53 50.60
CA ARG A 423 12.17 64.41 50.04
C ARG A 423 12.39 63.10 49.28
N LEU A 424 11.89 61.97 49.78
CA LEU A 424 11.97 60.68 49.08
C LEU A 424 11.17 60.69 47.78
N GLU A 425 9.98 61.30 47.78
CA GLU A 425 9.16 61.49 46.58
C GLU A 425 9.88 62.40 45.57
N GLU A 426 10.47 63.52 46.02
CA GLU A 426 11.28 64.40 45.17
C GLU A 426 12.45 63.66 44.51
N PHE A 427 13.21 62.86 45.26
CA PHE A 427 14.31 62.06 44.72
C PHE A 427 13.81 60.95 43.77
N THR A 428 12.63 60.40 44.01
CA THR A 428 12.03 59.38 43.15
C THR A 428 11.53 59.96 41.83
N ASP A 429 10.85 61.09 41.87
CA ASP A 429 10.33 61.76 40.67
C ASP A 429 11.47 62.33 39.82
N SER A 430 12.49 62.91 40.44
CA SER A 430 13.70 63.41 39.77
C SER A 430 14.66 62.30 39.29
N HIS A 431 14.34 61.03 39.56
CA HIS A 431 15.19 59.86 39.25
C HIS A 431 16.60 59.96 39.86
N ASN A 432 16.74 60.65 40.99
CA ASN A 432 18.01 60.89 41.66
C ASN A 432 18.32 59.80 42.71
N MET A 433 18.92 58.71 42.24
CA MET A 433 19.32 57.57 43.08
C MET A 433 20.33 57.93 44.18
N ALA A 434 21.23 58.89 43.94
CA ALA A 434 22.22 59.30 44.94
C ALA A 434 21.58 60.03 46.13
N GLY A 435 20.53 60.83 45.87
CA GLY A 435 19.77 61.53 46.91
C GLY A 435 19.04 60.60 47.87
N LEU A 436 18.64 59.40 47.42
CA LEU A 436 17.94 58.42 48.25
C LEU A 436 18.75 57.96 49.47
N VAL A 437 20.09 58.04 49.44
CA VAL A 437 20.97 57.65 50.57
C VAL A 437 20.69 58.50 51.81
N GLU A 438 20.29 59.75 51.62
CA GLU A 438 19.99 60.67 52.72
C GLU A 438 18.80 60.20 53.56
N CYS A 439 17.88 59.46 52.95
CA CYS A 439 16.67 58.96 53.59
C CYS A 439 16.74 57.45 53.88
N ILE A 440 17.52 56.69 53.10
CA ILE A 440 17.67 55.23 53.26
C ILE A 440 19.18 54.89 53.26
N PRO A 441 19.87 55.01 54.40
CA PRO A 441 21.33 54.82 54.46
C PRO A 441 21.81 53.45 53.98
N ASN A 442 20.96 52.43 54.13
CA ASN A 442 21.26 51.04 53.80
C ASN A 442 21.43 50.76 52.29
N ILE A 443 21.08 51.69 51.40
CA ILE A 443 21.27 51.52 49.94
C ILE A 443 22.65 51.99 49.46
N LYS A 444 23.47 52.62 50.32
CA LYS A 444 24.75 53.22 49.94
C LYS A 444 25.72 52.23 49.29
N GLU A 445 25.82 51.03 49.85
CA GLU A 445 26.67 49.97 49.31
C GLU A 445 26.19 49.52 47.91
N SER A 446 24.88 49.32 47.77
CA SER A 446 24.25 48.99 46.47
C SER A 446 24.45 50.07 45.40
N LEU A 447 24.52 51.35 45.78
CA LEU A 447 24.82 52.45 44.84
C LEU A 447 26.27 52.45 44.37
N SER A 448 27.22 52.20 45.28
CA SER A 448 28.63 52.07 44.90
C SER A 448 28.82 50.93 43.90
N GLU A 449 28.13 49.80 44.10
CA GLU A 449 28.16 48.69 43.15
C GLU A 449 27.53 49.06 41.79
N ILE A 450 26.43 49.82 41.79
CA ILE A 450 25.79 50.34 40.56
C ILE A 450 26.76 51.24 39.79
N GLU A 451 27.47 52.15 40.46
CA GLU A 451 28.45 53.04 39.84
C GLU A 451 29.59 52.24 39.20
N THR A 452 30.15 51.26 39.92
CA THR A 452 31.20 50.38 39.35
C THR A 452 30.71 49.62 38.12
N LEU A 453 29.49 49.07 38.18
CA LEU A 453 28.88 48.36 37.05
C LEU A 453 28.60 49.29 35.86
N GLN A 454 28.23 50.55 36.11
CA GLN A 454 28.01 51.56 35.07
C GLN A 454 29.32 51.95 34.36
N GLU A 455 30.41 52.10 35.10
CA GLU A 455 31.73 52.37 34.53
C GLU A 455 32.22 51.20 33.66
N GLU A 456 32.10 49.97 34.17
CA GLU A 456 32.51 48.75 33.46
C GLU A 456 31.78 48.52 32.13
N ILE A 457 30.55 49.04 31.98
CA ILE A 457 29.74 48.91 30.75
C ILE A 457 29.63 50.20 29.94
N SER A 458 30.40 51.23 30.27
CA SER A 458 30.29 52.57 29.64
C SER A 458 30.43 52.59 28.10
N GLY A 459 31.13 51.62 27.52
CA GLY A 459 31.26 51.44 26.06
C GLY A 459 30.26 50.47 25.41
N TYR A 460 29.42 49.79 26.20
CA TYR A 460 28.51 48.75 25.73
C TYR A 460 27.21 49.32 25.16
N ARG A 461 26.79 48.81 24.00
CA ARG A 461 25.52 49.18 23.34
C ARG A 461 24.60 47.96 23.23
N PRO A 462 23.54 47.87 24.05
CA PRO A 462 22.60 46.74 24.04
C PRO A 462 21.96 46.47 22.68
N GLU A 463 21.67 47.54 21.93
CA GLU A 463 21.09 47.46 20.58
C GLU A 463 22.00 46.72 19.59
N MET A 464 23.32 46.82 19.77
CA MET A 464 24.30 46.18 18.89
C MET A 464 24.38 44.68 19.19
N TYR A 465 24.34 44.31 20.47
CA TYR A 465 24.24 42.91 20.89
C TYR A 465 22.95 42.25 20.41
N ALA A 466 21.80 42.90 20.59
CA ALA A 466 20.51 42.39 20.12
C ALA A 466 20.51 42.16 18.60
N LYS A 467 21.05 43.11 17.82
CA LYS A 467 21.20 42.95 16.36
C LYS A 467 22.10 41.77 15.99
N LEU A 468 23.21 41.57 16.68
CA LEU A 468 24.11 40.44 16.40
C LEU A 468 23.42 39.10 16.69
N VAL A 469 22.65 39.01 17.78
CA VAL A 469 21.85 37.81 18.12
C VAL A 469 20.79 37.54 17.04
N ASP A 470 20.11 38.57 16.54
CA ASP A 470 19.14 38.41 15.46
C ASP A 470 19.80 37.94 14.15
N VAL A 471 20.98 38.49 13.82
CA VAL A 471 21.76 38.06 12.64
C VAL A 471 22.24 36.62 12.78
N GLU A 472 22.75 36.22 13.95
CA GLU A 472 23.15 34.83 14.21
C GLU A 472 21.98 33.87 14.04
N LYS A 473 20.80 34.24 14.55
CA LYS A 473 19.59 33.44 14.40
C LYS A 473 19.18 33.28 12.93
N GLU A 474 19.27 34.34 12.13
CA GLU A 474 18.99 34.28 10.69
C GLU A 474 20.01 33.40 9.94
N GLN A 475 21.29 33.50 10.29
CA GLN A 475 22.35 32.66 9.75
C GLN A 475 22.16 31.18 10.12
N SER A 476 21.81 30.89 11.38
CA SER A 476 21.52 29.55 11.87
C SER A 476 20.32 28.92 11.15
N ASN A 477 19.25 29.67 10.93
CA ASN A 477 18.11 29.22 10.13
C ASN A 477 18.52 28.93 8.67
N THR A 478 19.30 29.81 8.06
CA THR A 478 19.80 29.63 6.69
C THR A 478 20.66 28.37 6.58
N LEU A 479 21.50 28.11 7.58
CA LEU A 479 22.34 26.92 7.63
C LEU A 479 21.51 25.64 7.76
N GLU A 480 20.42 25.66 8.54
CA GLU A 480 19.48 24.55 8.65
C GLU A 480 18.81 24.22 7.31
N GLU A 481 18.35 25.24 6.56
CA GLU A 481 17.79 25.05 5.22
C GLU A 481 18.82 24.47 4.23
N ILE A 482 20.07 24.91 4.30
CA ILE A 482 21.15 24.35 3.47
C ILE A 482 21.40 22.88 3.82
N ASN A 483 21.46 22.55 5.11
CA ASN A 483 21.66 21.19 5.58
C ASN A 483 20.51 20.25 5.18
N GLN A 484 19.28 20.75 5.18
CA GLN A 484 18.14 20.01 4.66
C GLN A 484 18.32 19.67 3.16
N LYS A 485 18.69 20.67 2.34
CA LYS A 485 18.94 20.47 0.89
C LYS A 485 20.11 19.51 0.62
N ILE A 486 21.14 19.53 1.45
CA ILE A 486 22.25 18.54 1.42
C ILE A 486 21.71 17.14 1.71
N GLY A 487 20.88 16.99 2.75
CA GLY A 487 20.25 15.72 3.10
C GLY A 487 19.39 15.16 1.96
N GLU A 488 18.56 15.99 1.35
CA GLU A 488 17.74 15.64 0.18
C GLU A 488 18.61 15.19 -1.01
N SER A 489 19.67 15.95 -1.32
CA SER A 489 20.60 15.63 -2.42
C SER A 489 21.34 14.32 -2.18
N ARG A 490 21.80 14.06 -0.94
CA ARG A 490 22.45 12.78 -0.57
C ARG A 490 21.50 11.60 -0.65
N SER A 491 20.25 11.77 -0.21
CA SER A 491 19.23 10.73 -0.30
C SER A 491 18.93 10.37 -1.77
N SER A 492 18.70 11.39 -2.60
CA SER A 492 18.49 11.22 -4.04
C SER A 492 19.66 10.52 -4.75
N LEU A 493 20.90 10.89 -4.41
CA LEU A 493 22.11 10.24 -4.91
C LEU A 493 22.14 8.75 -4.58
N LYS A 494 21.88 8.41 -3.31
CA LYS A 494 21.88 7.03 -2.84
C LYS A 494 20.83 6.19 -3.56
N ILE A 495 19.60 6.69 -3.67
CA ILE A 495 18.50 6.02 -4.37
C ILE A 495 18.88 5.78 -5.84
N SER A 496 19.42 6.79 -6.51
CA SER A 496 19.85 6.69 -7.91
C SER A 496 20.97 5.68 -8.11
N GLU A 497 21.96 5.65 -7.21
CA GLU A 497 23.05 4.66 -7.24
C GLU A 497 22.56 3.22 -7.02
N GLU A 498 21.73 3.00 -6.01
CA GLU A 498 21.12 1.69 -5.74
C GLU A 498 20.31 1.21 -6.97
N HIS A 499 19.56 2.13 -7.60
CA HIS A 499 18.80 1.83 -8.80
C HIS A 499 19.71 1.39 -9.96
N ILE A 500 20.80 2.11 -10.22
CA ILE A 500 21.77 1.77 -11.27
C ILE A 500 22.42 0.42 -10.99
N VAL A 501 22.95 0.22 -9.77
CA VAL A 501 23.64 -1.02 -9.37
C VAL A 501 22.73 -2.24 -9.50
N LYS A 502 21.44 -2.08 -9.20
CA LYS A 502 20.44 -3.16 -9.33
C LYS A 502 20.10 -3.48 -10.78
N HIS A 503 19.85 -2.47 -11.62
CA HIS A 503 19.27 -2.68 -12.95
C HIS A 503 20.30 -2.88 -14.06
N GLU A 504 21.51 -2.34 -13.93
CA GLU A 504 22.58 -2.49 -14.92
C GLU A 504 23.02 -3.96 -15.19
N PRO A 505 23.17 -4.85 -14.18
CA PRO A 505 23.42 -6.26 -14.46
C PRO A 505 22.21 -6.94 -15.12
N ILE A 506 20.98 -6.59 -14.72
CA ILE A 506 19.76 -7.12 -15.34
C ILE A 506 19.71 -6.75 -16.82
N LEU A 507 20.04 -5.51 -17.18
CA LEU A 507 20.08 -5.07 -18.58
C LEU A 507 21.08 -5.87 -19.42
N LYS A 508 22.24 -6.22 -18.83
CA LYS A 508 23.22 -7.08 -19.51
C LYS A 508 22.67 -8.48 -19.77
N GLU A 509 22.02 -9.07 -18.77
CA GLU A 509 21.37 -10.38 -18.90
C GLU A 509 20.25 -10.36 -19.94
N MET A 510 19.40 -9.32 -19.96
CA MET A 510 18.32 -9.21 -20.95
C MET A 510 18.86 -9.09 -22.38
N LYS A 511 19.96 -8.34 -22.61
CA LYS A 511 20.61 -8.24 -23.92
C LYS A 511 21.22 -9.57 -24.39
N LEU A 512 21.78 -10.34 -23.45
CA LEU A 512 22.26 -11.69 -23.75
C LEU A 512 21.07 -12.59 -24.13
N ALA A 513 19.99 -12.54 -23.35
CA ALA A 513 18.77 -13.30 -23.64
C ALA A 513 18.16 -12.97 -25.00
N GLU A 514 18.06 -11.69 -25.38
CA GLU A 514 17.61 -11.24 -26.71
C GLU A 514 18.45 -11.89 -27.82
N THR A 515 19.78 -11.91 -27.66
CA THR A 515 20.69 -12.52 -28.62
C THR A 515 20.47 -14.03 -28.75
N TYR A 516 20.25 -14.73 -27.64
CA TYR A 516 19.97 -16.18 -27.65
C TYR A 516 18.62 -16.49 -28.29
N ILE A 517 17.57 -15.74 -27.94
CA ILE A 517 16.22 -15.90 -28.51
C ILE A 517 16.23 -15.62 -30.01
N ALA A 518 16.96 -14.58 -30.45
CA ALA A 518 17.13 -14.28 -31.86
C ALA A 518 17.78 -15.45 -32.61
N LYS A 519 18.88 -16.02 -32.08
CA LYS A 519 19.54 -17.20 -32.67
C LYS A 519 18.61 -18.42 -32.77
N LEU A 520 17.86 -18.71 -31.71
CA LEU A 520 16.89 -19.81 -31.71
C LEU A 520 15.78 -19.59 -32.74
N SER A 521 15.28 -18.35 -32.85
CA SER A 521 14.28 -17.97 -33.85
C SER A 521 14.83 -18.12 -35.28
N THR A 522 16.07 -17.71 -35.53
CA THR A 522 16.76 -17.93 -36.81
C THR A 522 16.86 -19.42 -37.14
N ILE A 523 17.31 -20.26 -36.19
CA ILE A 523 17.38 -21.72 -36.40
C ILE A 523 15.99 -22.30 -36.72
N LYS A 524 14.95 -21.85 -36.00
CA LYS A 524 13.57 -22.27 -36.26
C LYS A 524 13.15 -21.91 -37.68
N ASP A 525 13.30 -20.65 -38.09
CA ASP A 525 12.76 -20.14 -39.34
C ASP A 525 13.58 -20.56 -40.56
N GLU A 526 14.91 -20.61 -40.45
CA GLU A 526 15.81 -20.93 -41.55
C GLU A 526 16.07 -22.42 -41.75
N ILE A 527 15.88 -23.25 -40.71
CA ILE A 527 16.14 -24.70 -40.78
C ILE A 527 14.82 -25.47 -40.62
N PHE A 528 14.16 -25.34 -39.48
CA PHE A 528 13.07 -26.25 -39.08
C PHE A 528 11.67 -25.85 -39.57
N SER A 529 11.50 -24.65 -40.11
CA SER A 529 10.23 -24.21 -40.71
C SER A 529 9.95 -24.96 -42.02
N THR A 530 8.69 -25.30 -42.29
CA THR A 530 8.26 -25.88 -43.57
C THR A 530 8.36 -24.91 -44.75
N ASN A 531 8.62 -23.63 -44.47
CA ASN A 531 8.88 -22.60 -45.46
C ASN A 531 10.39 -22.30 -45.60
N SER A 532 11.24 -23.05 -44.90
CA SER A 532 12.67 -22.79 -44.90
C SER A 532 13.33 -23.19 -46.23
N VAL A 533 14.50 -22.59 -46.49
CA VAL A 533 15.32 -22.94 -47.65
C VAL A 533 15.81 -24.37 -47.52
N THR A 534 16.16 -24.81 -46.30
CA THR A 534 16.57 -26.19 -46.02
C THR A 534 15.48 -27.19 -46.35
N PHE A 535 14.25 -26.95 -45.89
CA PHE A 535 13.11 -27.83 -46.14
C PHE A 535 12.73 -27.86 -47.62
N SER A 536 12.75 -26.71 -48.29
CA SER A 536 12.52 -26.61 -49.74
C SER A 536 13.60 -27.35 -50.54
N GLY A 537 14.87 -27.22 -50.14
CA GLY A 537 15.99 -27.94 -50.73
C GLY A 537 15.88 -29.45 -50.55
N LEU A 538 15.52 -29.91 -49.34
CA LEU A 538 15.29 -31.32 -49.05
C LEU A 538 14.14 -31.89 -49.88
N ARG A 539 13.05 -31.15 -50.04
CA ARG A 539 11.93 -31.55 -50.91
C ARG A 539 12.40 -31.72 -52.35
N ASN A 540 13.11 -30.72 -52.88
CA ASN A 540 13.63 -30.79 -54.25
C ASN A 540 14.56 -32.00 -54.43
N PHE A 541 15.47 -32.23 -53.49
CA PHE A 541 16.33 -33.41 -53.49
C PHE A 541 15.54 -34.72 -53.49
N THR A 542 14.49 -34.81 -52.66
CA THR A 542 13.61 -35.99 -52.56
C THR A 542 12.86 -36.23 -53.87
N ILE A 543 12.29 -35.18 -54.47
CA ILE A 543 11.59 -35.23 -55.76
C ILE A 543 12.54 -35.68 -56.89
N GLN A 544 13.78 -35.16 -56.93
CA GLN A 544 14.79 -35.60 -57.89
C GLN A 544 15.17 -37.07 -57.67
N SER A 545 15.38 -37.48 -56.43
CA SER A 545 15.70 -38.88 -56.10
C SER A 545 14.60 -39.85 -56.57
N ILE A 546 13.32 -39.49 -56.38
CA ILE A 546 12.19 -40.29 -56.89
C ILE A 546 12.21 -40.33 -58.42
N SER A 547 12.46 -39.19 -59.06
CA SER A 547 12.52 -39.08 -60.53
C SER A 547 13.62 -39.97 -61.12
N ASP A 548 14.80 -39.96 -60.50
CA ASP A 548 15.95 -40.76 -60.92
C ASP A 548 15.69 -42.26 -60.72
N ASN A 549 15.20 -42.67 -59.55
CA ASN A 549 14.87 -44.07 -59.27
C ASN A 549 13.76 -44.58 -60.21
N ALA A 550 12.69 -43.80 -60.40
CA ALA A 550 11.61 -44.15 -61.31
C ALA A 550 12.10 -44.27 -62.75
N SER A 551 13.03 -43.42 -63.18
CA SER A 551 13.64 -43.51 -64.50
C SER A 551 14.45 -44.80 -64.67
N GLN A 552 15.21 -45.23 -63.65
CA GLN A 552 15.91 -46.51 -63.69
C GLN A 552 14.96 -47.71 -63.84
N TYR A 553 13.82 -47.70 -63.13
CA TYR A 553 12.81 -48.75 -63.28
C TYR A 553 12.15 -48.72 -64.67
N LEU A 554 11.90 -47.55 -65.25
CA LEU A 554 11.37 -47.40 -66.61
C LEU A 554 12.32 -47.95 -67.68
N GLU A 555 13.62 -47.73 -67.52
CA GLU A 555 14.65 -48.31 -68.40
C GLU A 555 14.64 -49.84 -68.33
N LYS A 556 14.52 -50.42 -67.12
CA LYS A 556 14.40 -51.88 -66.94
C LYS A 556 13.12 -52.46 -67.56
N LEU A 557 11.99 -51.74 -67.46
CA LEU A 557 10.73 -52.12 -68.12
C LEU A 557 10.84 -52.06 -69.67
N ARG A 558 11.90 -51.44 -70.20
CA ARG A 558 12.15 -51.19 -71.63
C ARG A 558 10.93 -50.55 -72.33
N THR A 559 10.36 -49.54 -71.70
CA THR A 559 9.22 -48.81 -72.27
C THR A 559 9.69 -47.74 -73.26
N SER A 560 8.77 -47.11 -73.98
CA SER A 560 9.07 -45.96 -74.84
C SER A 560 9.48 -44.70 -74.04
N VAL A 561 9.15 -44.69 -72.74
CA VAL A 561 9.49 -43.65 -71.77
C VAL A 561 10.83 -44.02 -71.13
N ARG A 562 11.83 -43.15 -71.26
CA ARG A 562 13.16 -43.40 -70.69
C ARG A 562 13.35 -42.71 -69.36
N HIS A 563 12.86 -41.47 -69.26
CA HIS A 563 12.99 -40.68 -68.04
C HIS A 563 11.66 -40.08 -67.63
N VAL A 564 11.44 -40.02 -66.32
CA VAL A 564 10.33 -39.28 -65.72
C VAL A 564 10.90 -38.18 -64.84
N LYS A 565 10.40 -36.96 -65.02
CA LYS A 565 10.77 -35.78 -64.23
C LYS A 565 9.56 -35.32 -63.43
N LEU A 566 9.72 -35.38 -62.11
CA LEU A 566 8.78 -34.79 -61.16
C LEU A 566 9.28 -33.38 -60.82
N ASN A 567 8.38 -32.39 -60.91
CA ASN A 567 8.68 -31.01 -60.55
C ASN A 567 7.64 -30.50 -59.56
N SER A 568 8.07 -29.79 -58.51
CA SER A 568 7.13 -29.13 -57.61
C SER A 568 6.51 -27.92 -58.31
N ASP A 569 5.18 -27.89 -58.41
CA ASP A 569 4.40 -26.77 -58.95
C ASP A 569 3.39 -26.30 -57.89
N GLY A 570 3.76 -25.27 -57.13
CA GLY A 570 3.00 -24.84 -55.97
C GLY A 570 2.71 -26.03 -55.06
N LYS A 571 1.44 -26.27 -54.73
CA LYS A 571 0.96 -27.38 -53.87
C LYS A 571 0.83 -28.73 -54.60
N SER A 572 1.27 -28.83 -55.84
CA SER A 572 1.12 -30.04 -56.66
C SER A 572 2.46 -30.51 -57.23
N ILE A 573 2.49 -31.72 -57.77
CA ILE A 573 3.62 -32.26 -58.53
C ILE A 573 3.24 -32.33 -60.00
N ASN A 574 4.06 -31.75 -60.87
CA ASN A 574 3.95 -31.91 -62.31
C ASN A 574 4.83 -33.09 -62.77
N ILE A 575 4.25 -33.98 -63.59
CA ILE A 575 4.90 -35.20 -64.07
C ILE A 575 5.13 -35.07 -65.58
N GLN A 576 6.40 -35.00 -65.97
CA GLN A 576 6.82 -34.97 -67.38
C GLN A 576 7.55 -36.26 -67.75
N CYS A 577 7.20 -36.83 -68.90
CA CYS A 577 7.76 -38.08 -69.38
C CYS A 577 8.58 -37.81 -70.64
N GLU A 578 9.86 -38.17 -70.63
CA GLU A 578 10.75 -38.07 -71.79
C GLU A 578 10.72 -39.39 -72.55
N THR A 579 10.19 -39.33 -73.78
CA THR A 579 10.19 -40.48 -74.70
C THR A 579 11.19 -40.27 -75.82
N ILE A 580 11.39 -41.32 -76.62
CA ILE A 580 12.25 -41.28 -77.81
C ILE A 580 11.84 -40.16 -78.78
N THR A 581 10.55 -39.79 -78.79
CA THR A 581 9.96 -38.79 -79.69
C THR A 581 9.86 -37.40 -79.06
N GLY A 582 10.37 -37.19 -77.84
CA GLY A 582 10.34 -35.91 -77.13
C GLY A 582 9.62 -35.97 -75.77
N SER A 583 9.63 -34.84 -75.07
CA SER A 583 8.95 -34.71 -73.76
C SER A 583 7.45 -34.51 -73.92
N ARG A 584 6.66 -35.28 -73.19
CA ARG A 584 5.19 -35.17 -73.17
C ARG A 584 4.62 -35.36 -71.76
N PRO A 585 3.49 -34.71 -71.43
CA PRO A 585 2.76 -34.97 -70.19
C PRO A 585 2.27 -36.42 -70.14
N ILE A 586 2.16 -36.99 -68.93
CA ILE A 586 1.79 -38.40 -68.76
C ILE A 586 0.43 -38.76 -69.39
N LYS A 587 -0.54 -37.84 -69.35
CA LYS A 587 -1.88 -38.02 -69.96
C LYS A 587 -1.87 -38.31 -71.46
N ASN A 588 -0.78 -38.00 -72.16
CA ASN A 588 -0.61 -38.23 -73.60
C ASN A 588 0.10 -39.57 -73.91
N LEU A 589 0.41 -40.38 -72.89
CA LEU A 589 0.95 -41.73 -73.03
C LEU A 589 -0.16 -42.75 -73.27
N SER A 590 0.17 -43.92 -73.82
CA SER A 590 -0.77 -45.05 -73.92
C SER A 590 -1.15 -45.59 -72.53
N GLY A 591 -2.27 -46.30 -72.41
CA GLY A 591 -2.70 -46.86 -71.12
C GLY A 591 -1.64 -47.75 -70.45
N GLY A 592 -0.98 -48.62 -71.22
CA GLY A 592 0.12 -49.45 -70.73
C GLY A 592 1.36 -48.63 -70.33
N GLU A 593 1.69 -47.58 -71.08
CA GLU A 593 2.79 -46.66 -70.72
C GLU A 593 2.49 -45.88 -69.43
N GLN A 594 1.26 -45.40 -69.24
CA GLN A 594 0.85 -44.73 -68.01
C GLN A 594 0.96 -45.65 -66.80
N VAL A 595 0.56 -46.93 -66.95
CA VAL A 595 0.68 -47.97 -65.93
C VAL A 595 2.15 -48.22 -65.56
N CYS A 596 3.04 -48.34 -66.54
CA CYS A 596 4.48 -48.48 -66.31
C CYS A 596 5.09 -47.27 -65.59
N VAL A 597 4.72 -46.04 -65.98
CA VAL A 597 5.20 -44.82 -65.31
C VAL A 597 4.69 -44.72 -63.88
N ALA A 598 3.40 -45.00 -63.66
CA ALA A 598 2.81 -44.95 -62.34
C ALA A 598 3.37 -46.01 -61.39
N LEU A 599 3.68 -47.19 -61.92
CA LEU A 599 4.38 -48.23 -61.19
C LEU A 599 5.82 -47.79 -60.85
N ALA A 600 6.57 -47.31 -61.83
CA ALA A 600 7.96 -46.88 -61.64
C ALA A 600 8.09 -45.75 -60.59
N ILE A 601 7.16 -44.80 -60.57
CA ILE A 601 7.11 -43.77 -59.52
C ILE A 601 6.89 -44.40 -58.14
N ARG A 602 5.97 -45.36 -58.01
CA ARG A 602 5.74 -46.05 -56.73
C ARG A 602 6.95 -46.85 -56.27
N LEU A 603 7.61 -47.57 -57.17
CA LEU A 603 8.84 -48.30 -56.85
C LEU A 603 9.97 -47.33 -56.45
N GLY A 604 10.14 -46.22 -57.19
CA GLY A 604 11.11 -45.19 -56.85
C GLY A 604 10.83 -44.50 -55.51
N MET A 605 9.56 -44.40 -55.11
CA MET A 605 9.15 -43.94 -53.78
C MET A 605 9.37 -45.00 -52.70
N ALA A 606 9.16 -46.28 -53.01
CA ALA A 606 9.39 -47.39 -52.08
C ALA A 606 10.82 -47.38 -51.54
N ASP A 607 11.80 -47.06 -52.41
CA ASP A 607 13.22 -46.91 -52.04
C ASP A 607 13.46 -45.81 -51.00
N LEU A 608 12.59 -44.80 -50.92
CA LEU A 608 12.65 -43.75 -49.90
C LEU A 608 11.81 -44.08 -48.66
N MET A 609 10.72 -44.84 -48.85
CA MET A 609 9.85 -45.32 -47.76
C MET A 609 10.52 -46.36 -46.87
N VAL A 610 11.65 -46.95 -47.26
CA VAL A 610 12.35 -47.93 -46.41
C VAL A 610 12.81 -47.35 -45.06
N LYS A 611 12.98 -46.01 -44.99
CA LYS A 611 13.28 -45.26 -43.76
C LYS A 611 12.02 -44.86 -42.96
N SER A 612 10.83 -45.05 -43.52
CA SER A 612 9.54 -44.85 -42.84
C SER A 612 9.16 -46.09 -42.01
N PRO A 613 8.30 -45.95 -40.98
CA PRO A 613 7.67 -47.08 -40.31
C PRO A 613 6.91 -48.02 -41.27
N LEU A 614 6.48 -47.53 -42.43
CA LEU A 614 5.76 -48.29 -43.44
C LEU A 614 6.70 -49.03 -44.40
N LYS A 615 6.83 -50.34 -44.19
CA LYS A 615 7.66 -51.23 -45.01
C LYS A 615 6.86 -52.26 -45.81
N VAL A 616 5.62 -51.94 -46.12
CA VAL A 616 4.69 -52.84 -46.83
C VAL A 616 4.24 -52.15 -48.10
N MET A 617 4.14 -52.88 -49.20
CA MET A 617 3.47 -52.44 -50.43
C MET A 617 2.54 -53.55 -50.89
N ILE A 618 1.31 -53.20 -51.25
CA ILE A 618 0.27 -54.13 -51.72
C ILE A 618 -0.21 -53.63 -53.08
N LEU A 619 -0.07 -54.48 -54.10
CA LEU A 619 -0.47 -54.16 -55.47
C LEU A 619 -1.55 -55.14 -55.93
N ASP A 620 -2.75 -54.65 -56.19
CA ASP A 620 -3.86 -55.46 -56.68
C ASP A 620 -3.99 -55.38 -58.21
N GLU A 621 -3.75 -56.51 -58.88
CA GLU A 621 -3.71 -56.69 -60.34
C GLU A 621 -2.78 -55.68 -61.06
N PRO A 622 -1.50 -55.56 -60.68
CA PRO A 622 -0.59 -54.57 -61.27
C PRO A 622 -0.30 -54.83 -62.77
N THR A 623 -0.55 -56.04 -63.27
CA THR A 623 -0.25 -56.49 -64.63
C THR A 623 -1.45 -56.43 -65.58
N ALA A 624 -2.66 -56.09 -65.12
CA ALA A 624 -3.90 -56.22 -65.91
C ALA A 624 -3.93 -55.42 -67.23
N SER A 625 -3.11 -54.37 -67.34
CA SER A 625 -3.02 -53.49 -68.52
C SER A 625 -1.69 -53.61 -69.26
N LEU A 626 -0.86 -54.60 -68.91
CA LEU A 626 0.45 -54.86 -69.52
C LEU A 626 0.37 -56.01 -70.53
N ASP A 627 1.20 -55.97 -71.56
CA ASP A 627 1.40 -57.14 -72.42
C ASP A 627 2.35 -58.16 -71.76
N ARG A 628 2.38 -59.39 -72.28
CA ARG A 628 3.17 -60.49 -71.69
C ARG A 628 4.66 -60.15 -71.56
N ALA A 629 5.24 -59.41 -72.51
CA ALA A 629 6.64 -59.02 -72.47
C ALA A 629 6.95 -57.96 -71.39
N HIS A 630 6.00 -57.09 -71.06
CA HIS A 630 6.10 -56.16 -69.94
C HIS A 630 5.79 -56.84 -68.59
N CYS A 631 4.89 -57.84 -68.55
CA CYS A 631 4.64 -58.66 -67.36
C CYS A 631 5.89 -59.42 -66.91
N GLU A 632 6.61 -60.06 -67.84
CA GLU A 632 7.85 -60.78 -67.52
C GLU A 632 8.91 -59.85 -66.90
N LYS A 633 9.15 -58.67 -67.51
CA LYS A 633 10.08 -57.68 -66.97
C LYS A 633 9.62 -57.08 -65.65
N PHE A 634 8.31 -56.96 -65.43
CA PHE A 634 7.78 -56.51 -64.17
C PHE A 634 8.17 -57.48 -63.06
N VAL A 635 7.99 -58.79 -63.29
CA VAL A 635 8.42 -59.83 -62.36
C VAL A 635 9.93 -59.74 -62.09
N ASP A 636 10.76 -59.55 -63.12
CA ASP A 636 12.22 -59.35 -62.96
C ASP A 636 12.55 -58.15 -62.05
N ILE A 637 11.88 -57.01 -62.26
CA ILE A 637 12.11 -55.80 -61.45
C ILE A 637 11.69 -56.01 -60.01
N ILE A 638 10.58 -56.70 -59.78
CA ILE A 638 10.10 -57.01 -58.43
C ILE A 638 11.08 -57.93 -57.70
N GLN A 639 11.67 -58.90 -58.41
CA GLN A 639 12.74 -59.74 -57.86
C GLN A 639 13.99 -58.93 -57.53
N ASP A 640 14.48 -58.09 -58.45
CA ASP A 640 15.63 -57.21 -58.23
C ASP A 640 15.42 -56.30 -56.99
N LEU A 641 14.25 -55.66 -56.93
CA LEU A 641 13.87 -54.73 -55.87
C LEU A 641 13.77 -55.45 -54.52
N THR A 642 13.17 -56.64 -54.49
CA THR A 642 13.09 -57.41 -53.24
C THR A 642 14.43 -57.99 -52.82
N GLN A 643 15.29 -58.43 -53.75
CA GLN A 643 16.66 -58.82 -53.41
C GLN A 643 17.45 -57.64 -52.82
N HIS A 644 17.35 -56.46 -53.43
CA HIS A 644 18.02 -55.25 -52.95
C HIS A 644 17.49 -54.80 -51.58
N MET A 645 16.17 -54.81 -51.37
CA MET A 645 15.54 -54.36 -50.12
C MET A 645 15.60 -55.39 -48.98
N ASN A 646 15.66 -56.68 -49.28
CA ASN A 646 15.77 -57.75 -48.27
C ASN A 646 17.18 -57.89 -47.69
N GLN A 647 18.21 -57.38 -48.37
CA GLN A 647 19.59 -57.47 -47.88
C GLN A 647 19.83 -56.64 -46.60
N ASN A 648 18.98 -55.65 -46.27
CA ASN A 648 19.19 -54.83 -45.07
C ASN A 648 17.95 -54.31 -44.32
N GLN A 649 16.70 -54.34 -44.85
CA GLN A 649 15.64 -53.48 -44.26
C GLN A 649 14.22 -54.06 -44.14
N ASN A 650 13.98 -55.37 -44.33
CA ASN A 650 12.69 -56.05 -44.11
C ASN A 650 11.49 -55.35 -44.83
N PHE A 651 11.57 -55.22 -46.16
CA PHE A 651 10.45 -54.76 -46.99
C PHE A 651 9.54 -55.94 -47.36
N GLN A 652 8.24 -55.71 -47.35
CA GLN A 652 7.23 -56.70 -47.65
C GLN A 652 6.39 -56.25 -48.83
N LEU A 653 6.31 -57.08 -49.86
CA LEU A 653 5.54 -56.82 -51.06
C LEU A 653 4.48 -57.89 -51.22
N ILE A 654 3.22 -57.47 -51.34
CA ILE A 654 2.08 -58.35 -51.56
C ILE A 654 1.52 -58.04 -52.95
N ILE A 655 1.56 -59.01 -53.86
CA ILE A 655 1.00 -58.87 -55.20
C ILE A 655 -0.23 -59.76 -55.31
N ILE A 656 -1.31 -59.21 -55.83
CA ILE A 656 -2.50 -59.98 -56.19
C ILE A 656 -2.61 -60.03 -57.70
N THR A 657 -2.78 -61.23 -58.26
CA THR A 657 -3.01 -61.37 -59.69
C THR A 657 -3.86 -62.61 -60.01
N HIS A 658 -4.42 -62.64 -61.22
CA HIS A 658 -5.04 -63.82 -61.80
C HIS A 658 -4.12 -64.57 -62.77
N ASP A 659 -2.95 -64.00 -63.10
CA ASP A 659 -1.99 -64.59 -64.02
C ASP A 659 -1.04 -65.52 -63.25
N GLU A 660 -1.34 -66.82 -63.23
CA GLU A 660 -0.54 -67.85 -62.53
C GLU A 660 0.78 -68.12 -63.27
N GLU A 661 0.77 -68.14 -64.62
CA GLU A 661 1.91 -68.55 -65.45
C GLU A 661 3.14 -67.65 -65.29
N ILE A 662 2.94 -66.35 -65.06
CA ILE A 662 4.06 -65.38 -64.94
C ILE A 662 4.85 -65.52 -63.63
N TRP A 663 4.29 -66.21 -62.62
CA TRP A 663 4.91 -66.37 -61.31
C TRP A 663 5.53 -67.75 -61.09
N ASP A 664 5.25 -68.73 -61.95
CA ASP A 664 5.79 -70.10 -61.84
C ASP A 664 7.33 -70.15 -61.90
N ALA A 665 7.95 -69.26 -62.68
CA ALA A 665 9.40 -69.15 -62.84
C ALA A 665 10.05 -68.17 -61.84
N ALA A 666 9.26 -67.52 -60.99
CA ALA A 666 9.74 -66.42 -60.16
C ALA A 666 10.32 -66.92 -58.83
N GLN A 667 11.45 -66.33 -58.40
CA GLN A 667 11.98 -66.54 -57.04
C GLN A 667 11.18 -65.71 -56.04
N ILE A 668 10.03 -66.23 -55.60
CA ILE A 668 9.13 -65.59 -54.62
C ILE A 668 9.20 -66.25 -53.26
N SER A 669 8.94 -65.47 -52.20
CA SER A 669 9.04 -65.95 -50.82
C SER A 669 7.84 -66.84 -50.45
N THR A 670 6.63 -66.48 -50.87
CA THR A 670 5.43 -67.30 -50.63
C THR A 670 4.38 -67.05 -51.70
N LEU A 671 3.75 -68.14 -52.18
CA LEU A 671 2.62 -68.10 -53.10
C LEU A 671 1.37 -68.65 -52.38
N TYR A 672 0.24 -67.98 -52.54
CA TYR A 672 -1.06 -68.44 -52.05
C TYR A 672 -2.02 -68.58 -53.23
N LYS A 673 -2.58 -69.78 -53.40
CA LYS A 673 -3.60 -70.07 -54.41
C LYS A 673 -4.99 -69.97 -53.79
N PHE A 674 -5.84 -69.15 -54.42
CA PHE A 674 -7.21 -68.87 -54.00
C PHE A 674 -8.19 -69.52 -54.98
N GLU A 675 -9.00 -70.42 -54.47
CA GLU A 675 -10.01 -71.15 -55.24
C GLU A 675 -11.40 -70.88 -54.65
N ASN A 676 -12.42 -70.90 -55.50
CA ASN A 676 -13.81 -70.75 -55.08
C ASN A 676 -14.50 -72.13 -55.12
N ASP A 677 -14.54 -72.83 -53.98
CA ASP A 677 -15.31 -74.07 -53.85
C ASP A 677 -16.70 -73.75 -53.28
N LYS A 678 -17.75 -73.90 -54.10
CA LYS A 678 -19.16 -73.76 -53.68
C LYS A 678 -19.47 -72.48 -52.90
N LYS A 679 -18.95 -71.32 -53.34
CA LYS A 679 -19.08 -70.00 -52.71
C LYS A 679 -18.26 -69.82 -51.43
N GLU A 680 -17.24 -70.65 -51.21
CA GLU A 680 -16.27 -70.51 -50.13
C GLU A 680 -14.87 -70.35 -50.72
N THR A 681 -14.14 -69.34 -50.23
CA THR A 681 -12.72 -69.18 -50.56
C THR A 681 -11.89 -70.24 -49.85
N VAL A 682 -11.23 -71.08 -50.62
CA VAL A 682 -10.21 -72.04 -50.15
C VAL A 682 -8.84 -71.46 -50.49
N ILE A 683 -7.94 -71.43 -49.50
CA ILE A 683 -6.60 -70.87 -49.65
C ILE A 683 -5.58 -71.99 -49.44
N THR A 684 -4.74 -72.21 -50.45
CA THR A 684 -3.64 -73.18 -50.40
C THR A 684 -2.31 -72.44 -50.44
N ARG A 685 -1.48 -72.63 -49.42
CA ARG A 685 -0.10 -72.11 -49.42
C ARG A 685 0.77 -73.00 -50.28
N ILE A 686 1.41 -72.42 -51.29
CA ILE A 686 2.40 -73.08 -52.15
C ILE A 686 3.76 -72.53 -51.73
N SER A 687 4.56 -73.38 -51.09
CA SER A 687 5.95 -73.05 -50.75
C SER A 687 6.83 -73.32 -51.97
N HIS A 688 7.39 -72.29 -52.58
CA HIS A 688 8.53 -72.45 -53.49
C HIS A 688 9.77 -72.77 -52.65
N GLN A 689 10.51 -73.80 -53.05
CA GLN A 689 11.80 -74.17 -52.44
C GLN A 689 12.91 -73.20 -52.82
#